data_AF-A0A6A6LFL9-F1
#
_entry.id   AF-A0A6A6LFL9-F1
#
_cell.length_a   1.000
_cell.length_b   1.000
_cell.length_c   1.000
_cell.angle_alpha   90.00
_cell.angle_beta   90.00
_cell.angle_gamma   90.00
#
_symmetry.space_group_name_H-M   'P 1'
#
loop_
_entity.id
_entity.type
_entity.pdbx_description
1 polymer ?
#
loop_
_entity_poly.entity_id
_entity_poly.type
_entity_poly.pdbx_seq_one_letter_code
_entity_poly.pdbx_strand_id
1 'polypeptide(L)'
;MKFRFSHKVPIFPHNLRFNQHHCQRQFFTSFLKKVQKVSQARASFNGNGSSSSQGQGSTFLLPGATVATLLMLGALHARRLYDDKKTEEAREKGIELEFQPDVKATFLRMIPLRSISRFWGSLTGIVSPVDGTILRFGELKGSGAMIEQVKGLSYSVSSLLGASSFLPMIADGDVQEKSSEQQSNLRENSKKSWWRFSLASPKVRDTVSARPTKGLYYCVIYLRPGDYHRIHSPVEWNVLVRRHFAGHLFPLNERATRTIRNLYVENERVVLEGLWEEGFMAIAAIGATNIGSIKLFIEPEFRTNLPRKKLVNSEPPEEQVYEPEGIGKILKKGDEVAAFNMGSTVVLVFQAPTLKSLKDRDDSSSEFRFNIRRGDRRSTIVHHKNDSRFVLAHVCELAEDSVGIVAKLSDCISSKGGNILGADVFVPENQNVFYSRSEFVFDRVRWPRAQMDEDFLKLSKMFNAKTSSVRVPDLDPKFKIAILVSKQEHCLTDLLHRWQDGRFPIEITCVISNHERGPNTHVIRFLDRNCIPYHYLRTTKENKREKEILDLVKDTDFLVLARYMQIFSSNFLRGYGKDIINIHHGLLPSFRGGHPSKQAFDAGVKLIGATSHFVTEELDAGPIIEQMVERVSHRDNLQSFVQKLENLEKQCLAKAIKSYCELRVLPFEENKTVVF
;
A
#
# COMPACT_ATOMS: atom_id res chain seq x y z
N MET A 1 -61.44 -4.88 -12.59
CA MET A 1 -62.50 -5.03 -11.56
C MET A 1 -61.97 -4.56 -10.20
N LYS A 2 -62.82 -4.46 -9.17
CA LYS A 2 -62.52 -3.88 -7.84
C LYS A 2 -62.47 -4.96 -6.73
N PHE A 3 -62.13 -4.53 -5.50
CA PHE A 3 -62.33 -5.18 -4.18
C PHE A 3 -61.31 -6.26 -3.74
N ARG A 4 -60.93 -6.37 -2.44
CA ARG A 4 -60.86 -5.38 -1.33
C ARG A 4 -59.94 -5.91 -0.20
N PHE A 5 -59.65 -5.05 0.79
CA PHE A 5 -58.92 -5.34 2.02
C PHE A 5 -59.59 -6.37 2.96
N SER A 6 -58.78 -6.99 3.82
CA SER A 6 -59.15 -7.31 5.21
C SER A 6 -57.92 -7.28 6.13
N HIS A 7 -58.03 -6.62 7.29
CA HIS A 7 -57.04 -6.66 8.38
C HIS A 7 -57.57 -7.52 9.53
N LYS A 8 -56.68 -8.19 10.28
CA LYS A 8 -56.73 -8.21 11.76
C LYS A 8 -55.45 -8.72 12.41
N VAL A 9 -55.07 -8.02 13.47
CA VAL A 9 -54.21 -8.43 14.60
C VAL A 9 -55.20 -8.60 15.82
N PRO A 10 -54.84 -8.75 17.12
CA PRO A 10 -53.53 -8.79 17.81
C PRO A 10 -53.40 -9.89 18.90
N ILE A 11 -52.44 -9.69 19.82
CA ILE A 11 -52.40 -10.06 21.27
C ILE A 11 -51.38 -11.13 21.69
N PHE A 12 -50.44 -10.69 22.53
CA PHE A 12 -49.61 -11.48 23.46
C PHE A 12 -50.29 -11.51 24.84
N PRO A 13 -49.94 -12.48 25.71
CA PRO A 13 -49.44 -12.04 27.01
C PRO A 13 -48.21 -12.79 27.56
N HIS A 14 -47.59 -12.09 28.52
CA HIS A 14 -46.71 -12.53 29.61
C HIS A 14 -47.19 -13.81 30.38
N ASN A 15 -46.44 -14.50 31.26
CA ASN A 15 -45.27 -14.10 32.07
C ASN A 15 -44.50 -15.29 32.73
N LEU A 16 -43.29 -15.01 33.27
CA LEU A 16 -42.59 -15.70 34.40
C LEU A 16 -42.18 -17.20 34.26
N ARG A 17 -41.41 -17.82 35.20
CA ARG A 17 -40.03 -17.55 35.70
C ARG A 17 -39.49 -18.75 36.53
N PHE A 18 -38.16 -18.96 36.53
CA PHE A 18 -37.32 -19.76 37.47
C PHE A 18 -37.37 -21.31 37.50
N ASN A 19 -36.16 -21.91 37.56
CA ASN A 19 -35.64 -23.08 38.33
C ASN A 19 -36.47 -24.39 38.48
N GLN A 20 -35.89 -25.59 38.65
CA GLN A 20 -34.64 -25.94 39.35
C GLN A 20 -33.98 -27.25 38.81
N HIS A 21 -32.89 -27.71 39.44
CA HIS A 21 -32.08 -28.86 39.00
C HIS A 21 -32.53 -30.23 39.54
N HIS A 22 -32.06 -31.29 38.86
CA HIS A 22 -31.50 -32.58 39.35
C HIS A 22 -32.14 -33.90 38.86
N CYS A 23 -31.23 -34.85 38.58
CA CYS A 23 -31.46 -36.26 38.24
C CYS A 23 -32.15 -36.55 36.87
N GLN A 24 -31.89 -37.68 36.21
CA GLN A 24 -31.07 -38.84 36.60
C GLN A 24 -30.27 -39.43 35.41
N ARG A 25 -29.16 -40.15 35.69
CA ARG A 25 -28.39 -40.90 34.68
C ARG A 25 -29.18 -42.13 34.21
N GLN A 26 -29.31 -42.34 32.89
CA GLN A 26 -29.17 -43.63 32.19
C GLN A 26 -29.34 -43.43 30.66
N PHE A 27 -29.34 -44.51 29.86
CA PHE A 27 -29.50 -44.51 28.40
C PHE A 27 -28.38 -43.85 27.55
N PHE A 28 -27.12 -44.22 27.77
CA PHE A 28 -26.04 -43.99 26.78
C PHE A 28 -25.15 -45.22 26.50
N THR A 29 -25.75 -46.41 26.56
CA THR A 29 -25.05 -47.71 26.40
C THR A 29 -25.81 -48.70 25.50
N SER A 30 -26.10 -48.32 24.25
CA SER A 30 -26.71 -49.23 23.26
C SER A 30 -26.21 -49.09 21.82
N PHE A 31 -25.83 -47.89 21.36
CA PHE A 31 -25.59 -47.64 19.93
C PHE A 31 -24.24 -48.13 19.38
N LEU A 32 -23.20 -48.20 20.21
CA LEU A 32 -21.81 -48.49 19.77
C LEU A 32 -21.47 -49.98 19.55
N LYS A 33 -22.46 -50.87 19.44
CA LYS A 33 -22.24 -52.33 19.22
C LYS A 33 -22.70 -52.88 17.86
N LYS A 34 -23.03 -52.04 16.86
CA LYS A 34 -23.59 -52.49 15.57
C LYS A 34 -22.94 -51.92 14.30
N VAL A 35 -21.67 -51.51 14.35
CA VAL A 35 -20.91 -51.03 13.18
C VAL A 35 -19.63 -51.83 12.90
N GLN A 36 -19.07 -52.57 13.87
CA GLN A 36 -17.96 -53.50 13.62
C GLN A 36 -18.43 -54.85 13.07
N LYS A 37 -18.70 -54.91 11.76
CA LYS A 37 -18.57 -56.13 10.92
C LYS A 37 -18.69 -55.78 9.43
N VAL A 38 -18.01 -56.57 8.58
CA VAL A 38 -17.97 -56.51 7.10
C VAL A 38 -17.24 -55.30 6.50
N SER A 39 -15.92 -55.47 6.24
CA SER A 39 -15.18 -54.69 5.23
C SER A 39 -13.89 -55.41 4.80
N GLN A 40 -13.95 -56.32 3.83
CA GLN A 40 -12.79 -56.91 3.14
C GLN A 40 -13.19 -57.57 1.80
N ALA A 41 -12.21 -57.91 0.96
CA ALA A 41 -12.29 -58.47 -0.41
C ALA A 41 -12.57 -57.47 -1.57
N ARG A 42 -12.33 -57.92 -2.81
CA ARG A 42 -12.10 -57.12 -4.04
C ARG A 42 -12.84 -57.67 -5.28
N ALA A 43 -12.92 -56.82 -6.31
CA ALA A 43 -12.73 -57.12 -7.76
C ALA A 43 -13.94 -57.36 -8.71
N SER A 44 -13.91 -56.57 -9.81
CA SER A 44 -14.09 -56.91 -11.24
C SER A 44 -15.40 -57.43 -11.88
N PHE A 45 -15.84 -56.66 -12.90
CA PHE A 45 -16.33 -57.03 -14.24
C PHE A 45 -17.79 -57.56 -14.52
N ASN A 46 -18.40 -56.92 -15.53
CA ASN A 46 -19.49 -57.31 -16.46
C ASN A 46 -20.84 -57.90 -15.99
N GLY A 47 -21.93 -57.41 -16.62
CA GLY A 47 -23.26 -58.06 -16.65
C GLY A 47 -24.38 -57.13 -17.14
N ASN A 48 -25.16 -57.56 -18.15
CA ASN A 48 -26.35 -56.84 -18.65
C ASN A 48 -27.62 -57.19 -17.86
N GLY A 49 -28.62 -56.30 -17.83
CA GLY A 49 -29.99 -56.58 -17.37
C GLY A 49 -30.90 -55.34 -17.48
N SER A 50 -32.19 -55.50 -17.77
CA SER A 50 -33.07 -54.39 -18.16
C SER A 50 -34.47 -54.39 -17.51
N SER A 51 -34.99 -53.16 -17.36
CA SER A 51 -36.42 -52.78 -17.40
C SER A 51 -37.38 -53.03 -16.21
N SER A 52 -38.43 -52.20 -16.20
CA SER A 52 -39.67 -52.23 -15.39
C SER A 52 -39.66 -51.54 -14.01
N SER A 53 -40.87 -51.27 -13.47
CA SER A 53 -41.15 -50.09 -12.66
C SER A 53 -42.37 -50.24 -11.73
N GLN A 54 -42.35 -49.60 -10.54
CA GLN A 54 -43.45 -48.88 -9.85
C GLN A 54 -43.16 -48.73 -8.33
N GLY A 55 -43.95 -47.93 -7.61
CA GLY A 55 -44.20 -48.14 -6.17
C GLY A 55 -43.63 -47.11 -5.18
N GLN A 56 -44.46 -46.12 -4.86
CA GLN A 56 -44.34 -45.08 -3.80
C GLN A 56 -43.63 -45.46 -2.48
N GLY A 57 -42.94 -44.49 -1.86
CA GLY A 57 -42.41 -44.61 -0.49
C GLY A 57 -41.53 -43.43 -0.03
N SER A 58 -42.10 -42.22 0.12
CA SER A 58 -41.32 -40.99 0.34
C SER A 58 -40.95 -40.72 1.82
N THR A 59 -39.96 -41.44 2.35
CA THR A 59 -39.32 -41.10 3.62
C THR A 59 -38.38 -39.90 3.44
N PHE A 60 -38.42 -38.91 4.35
CA PHE A 60 -37.56 -37.72 4.30
C PHE A 60 -36.09 -38.05 4.63
N LEU A 61 -35.34 -38.52 3.62
CA LEU A 61 -33.90 -38.70 3.69
C LEU A 61 -33.18 -37.37 3.44
N LEU A 62 -32.71 -36.74 4.52
CA LEU A 62 -31.66 -35.72 4.44
C LEU A 62 -30.42 -36.31 3.73
N PRO A 63 -29.84 -35.63 2.72
CA PRO A 63 -28.64 -36.13 2.06
C PRO A 63 -27.52 -36.40 3.05
N GLY A 64 -26.76 -37.49 2.85
CA GLY A 64 -25.67 -37.88 3.76
C GLY A 64 -24.64 -36.78 3.98
N ALA A 65 -24.43 -35.91 2.98
CA ALA A 65 -23.62 -34.70 3.11
C ALA A 65 -24.11 -33.77 4.24
N THR A 66 -25.42 -33.53 4.37
CA THR A 66 -25.99 -32.65 5.39
C THR A 66 -25.79 -33.20 6.81
N VAL A 67 -25.96 -34.52 6.99
CA VAL A 67 -25.70 -35.19 8.28
C VAL A 67 -24.22 -35.17 8.61
N ALA A 68 -23.33 -35.41 7.62
CA ALA A 68 -21.89 -35.29 7.80
C ALA A 68 -21.46 -33.84 8.14
N THR A 69 -22.07 -32.82 7.52
CA THR A 69 -21.83 -31.41 7.86
C THR A 69 -22.26 -31.08 9.29
N LEU A 70 -23.42 -31.56 9.74
CA LEU A 70 -23.89 -31.37 11.12
C LEU A 70 -23.00 -32.08 12.14
N LEU A 71 -22.56 -33.32 11.86
CA LEU A 71 -21.59 -34.04 12.69
C LEU A 71 -20.23 -33.34 12.73
N MET A 72 -19.76 -32.81 11.60
CA MET A 72 -18.50 -32.06 11.53
C MET A 72 -18.58 -30.72 12.29
N LEU A 73 -19.69 -29.98 12.17
CA LEU A 73 -19.92 -28.79 13.00
C LEU A 73 -19.99 -29.15 14.49
N GLY A 74 -20.70 -30.23 14.85
CA GLY A 74 -20.79 -30.72 16.23
C GLY A 74 -19.42 -31.09 16.80
N ALA A 75 -18.59 -31.82 16.04
CA ALA A 75 -17.23 -32.18 16.41
C ALA A 75 -16.31 -30.95 16.54
N LEU A 76 -16.41 -29.97 15.62
CA LEU A 76 -15.68 -28.70 15.70
C LEU A 76 -16.12 -27.87 16.91
N HIS A 77 -17.41 -27.86 17.25
CA HIS A 77 -17.93 -27.12 18.40
C HIS A 77 -17.55 -27.78 19.73
N ALA A 78 -17.62 -29.13 19.82
CA ALA A 78 -17.15 -29.89 20.97
C ALA A 78 -15.63 -29.76 21.17
N ARG A 79 -14.85 -29.80 20.08
CA ARG A 79 -13.40 -29.52 20.12
C ARG A 79 -13.12 -28.10 20.61
N ARG A 80 -13.86 -27.11 20.10
CA ARG A 80 -13.73 -25.72 20.54
C ARG A 80 -14.02 -25.57 22.04
N LEU A 81 -15.12 -26.14 22.55
CA LEU A 81 -15.43 -26.14 23.99
C LEU A 81 -14.36 -26.85 24.83
N TYR A 82 -13.70 -27.88 24.30
CA TYR A 82 -12.59 -28.56 24.97
C TYR A 82 -11.31 -27.70 24.98
N ASP A 83 -10.97 -27.06 23.86
CA ASP A 83 -9.81 -26.16 23.72
C ASP A 83 -10.02 -24.85 24.53
N ASP A 84 -11.25 -24.32 24.58
CA ASP A 84 -11.67 -23.18 25.40
C ASP A 84 -11.58 -23.55 26.90
N LYS A 85 -12.13 -24.68 27.35
CA LYS A 85 -11.99 -25.14 28.75
C LYS A 85 -10.53 -25.40 29.12
N LYS A 86 -9.72 -25.93 28.21
CA LYS A 86 -8.28 -26.16 28.42
C LYS A 86 -7.50 -24.84 28.53
N THR A 87 -7.93 -23.77 27.86
CA THR A 87 -7.33 -22.43 28.02
C THR A 87 -7.81 -21.72 29.29
N GLU A 88 -9.02 -21.98 29.78
CA GLU A 88 -9.44 -21.56 31.13
C GLU A 88 -8.66 -22.30 32.23
N GLU A 89 -8.55 -23.64 32.17
CA GLU A 89 -7.74 -24.42 33.13
C GLU A 89 -6.24 -24.09 33.09
N ALA A 90 -5.73 -23.56 31.98
CA ALA A 90 -4.36 -23.06 31.87
C ALA A 90 -4.21 -21.64 32.48
N ARG A 91 -5.20 -20.77 32.27
CA ARG A 91 -5.28 -19.45 32.89
C ARG A 91 -5.40 -19.50 34.42
N GLU A 92 -6.19 -20.41 34.96
CA GLU A 92 -6.27 -20.63 36.41
C GLU A 92 -4.92 -21.05 37.02
N LYS A 93 -4.06 -21.72 36.23
CA LYS A 93 -2.70 -22.13 36.60
C LYS A 93 -1.63 -21.07 36.28
N GLY A 94 -2.02 -19.90 35.78
CA GLY A 94 -1.09 -18.80 35.45
C GLY A 94 -0.22 -19.05 34.20
N ILE A 95 -0.61 -19.99 33.33
CA ILE A 95 0.12 -20.34 32.11
C ILE A 95 -0.72 -19.91 30.91
N GLU A 96 -0.42 -18.76 30.30
CA GLU A 96 -0.95 -18.48 28.96
C GLU A 96 -0.19 -19.35 27.94
N LEU A 97 -0.95 -20.12 27.16
CA LEU A 97 -0.42 -21.04 26.15
C LEU A 97 0.21 -20.26 24.99
N GLU A 98 1.55 -20.25 24.88
CA GLU A 98 2.23 -19.77 23.67
C GLU A 98 1.75 -20.58 22.46
N PHE A 99 1.18 -19.89 21.47
CA PHE A 99 0.76 -20.49 20.22
C PHE A 99 2.00 -20.86 19.40
N GLN A 100 2.31 -22.16 19.29
CA GLN A 100 3.42 -22.60 18.47
C GLN A 100 3.19 -22.15 17.00
N PRO A 101 4.21 -21.56 16.35
CA PRO A 101 4.06 -21.02 15.00
C PRO A 101 3.78 -22.16 14.01
N ASP A 102 2.63 -22.09 13.35
CA ASP A 102 2.26 -22.96 12.24
C ASP A 102 3.41 -23.06 11.20
N VAL A 103 3.47 -24.16 10.45
CA VAL A 103 4.51 -24.42 9.44
C VAL A 103 4.62 -23.23 8.47
N LYS A 104 3.50 -22.57 8.16
CA LYS A 104 3.45 -21.35 7.36
C LYS A 104 4.12 -20.14 8.02
N ALA A 105 3.97 -19.95 9.32
CA ALA A 105 4.63 -18.88 10.07
C ALA A 105 6.13 -19.16 10.23
N THR A 106 6.51 -20.42 10.44
CA THR A 106 7.92 -20.85 10.47
C THR A 106 8.57 -20.72 9.09
N PHE A 107 7.86 -21.03 8.00
CA PHE A 107 8.31 -20.76 6.63
C PHE A 107 8.48 -19.25 6.36
N LEU A 108 7.53 -18.41 6.78
CA LEU A 108 7.66 -16.94 6.68
C LEU A 108 8.87 -16.37 7.45
N ARG A 109 9.33 -17.05 8.51
CA ARG A 109 10.59 -16.71 9.21
C ARG A 109 11.86 -17.11 8.45
N MET A 110 11.75 -18.03 7.46
CA MET A 110 12.87 -18.45 6.61
C MET A 110 12.91 -17.77 5.23
N ILE A 111 11.90 -16.98 4.85
CA ILE A 111 11.97 -16.19 3.61
C ILE A 111 12.89 -14.98 3.85
N PRO A 112 14.01 -14.81 3.11
CA PRO A 112 14.77 -13.58 3.12
C PRO A 112 13.98 -12.47 2.40
N LEU A 113 13.17 -11.73 3.16
CA LEU A 113 12.27 -10.74 2.58
C LEU A 113 13.02 -9.48 2.13
N ARG A 114 12.93 -9.23 0.81
CA ARG A 114 13.10 -7.91 0.20
C ARG A 114 14.36 -7.14 0.60
N SER A 115 15.54 -7.77 0.49
CA SER A 115 16.82 -7.03 0.45
C SER A 115 16.77 -5.90 -0.59
N ILE A 116 16.09 -6.12 -1.72
CA ILE A 116 15.80 -5.11 -2.76
C ILE A 116 15.04 -3.88 -2.22
N SER A 117 14.15 -4.03 -1.23
CA SER A 117 13.44 -2.86 -0.65
C SER A 117 14.28 -2.06 0.35
N ARG A 118 15.43 -2.60 0.78
CA ARG A 118 16.34 -1.97 1.73
C ARG A 118 17.61 -1.44 1.04
N PHE A 119 18.10 -2.13 0.00
CA PHE A 119 19.21 -1.74 -0.87
C PHE A 119 18.96 -0.40 -1.61
N TRP A 120 17.70 -0.03 -1.85
CA TRP A 120 17.34 1.25 -2.47
C TRP A 120 17.03 2.38 -1.45
N GLY A 121 17.12 2.11 -0.14
CA GLY A 121 16.97 3.11 0.94
C GLY A 121 18.30 3.75 1.39
N SER A 122 19.29 3.78 0.50
CA SER A 122 20.71 3.66 0.86
C SER A 122 21.51 4.96 0.99
N LEU A 123 20.90 6.17 0.92
CA LEU A 123 21.65 7.41 1.15
C LEU A 123 21.04 8.43 2.12
N THR A 124 19.73 8.57 2.28
CA THR A 124 19.14 9.46 3.32
C THR A 124 17.87 8.91 3.95
N GLY A 125 17.46 9.51 5.07
CA GLY A 125 16.11 9.38 5.64
C GLY A 125 15.87 8.19 6.57
N ILE A 126 14.91 8.36 7.48
CA ILE A 126 14.47 7.37 8.47
C ILE A 126 13.63 6.29 7.77
N VAL A 127 14.07 5.02 7.85
CA VAL A 127 13.31 3.88 7.31
C VAL A 127 12.34 3.30 8.34
N SER A 128 11.35 2.53 7.87
CA SER A 128 10.41 1.86 8.75
C SER A 128 11.12 0.74 9.52
N PRO A 129 11.03 0.69 10.87
CA PRO A 129 11.63 -0.37 11.66
C PRO A 129 10.91 -1.72 11.46
N VAL A 130 9.69 -1.75 10.89
CA VAL A 130 8.92 -2.98 10.63
C VAL A 130 8.17 -2.90 9.30
N ASP A 131 7.93 -4.06 8.66
CA ASP A 131 7.19 -4.15 7.38
C ASP A 131 5.65 -4.14 7.57
N GLY A 132 5.17 -3.35 8.53
CA GLY A 132 3.77 -3.32 8.96
C GLY A 132 2.86 -2.38 8.17
N THR A 133 1.71 -2.04 8.77
CA THR A 133 0.75 -1.04 8.28
C THR A 133 0.82 0.20 9.16
N ILE A 134 1.04 1.38 8.56
CA ILE A 134 1.10 2.64 9.31
C ILE A 134 -0.31 3.06 9.76
N LEU A 135 -0.54 3.09 11.08
CA LEU A 135 -1.82 3.46 11.68
C LEU A 135 -1.97 4.97 11.87
N ARG A 136 -0.90 5.62 12.36
CA ARG A 136 -0.83 7.04 12.75
C ARG A 136 0.60 7.56 12.64
N PHE A 137 0.75 8.87 12.47
CA PHE A 137 1.99 9.61 12.59
C PHE A 137 1.67 11.09 12.84
N GLY A 138 2.63 11.86 13.33
CA GLY A 138 2.43 13.30 13.56
C GLY A 138 3.59 13.99 14.28
N GLU A 139 3.40 15.28 14.53
CA GLU A 139 4.25 16.15 15.35
C GLU A 139 3.63 16.29 16.75
N LEU A 140 4.45 16.28 17.80
CA LEU A 140 4.04 16.35 19.20
C LEU A 140 4.22 17.79 19.69
N LYS A 141 3.12 18.40 20.17
CA LYS A 141 3.07 19.84 20.53
C LYS A 141 2.53 20.05 21.94
N GLY A 142 3.07 21.06 22.61
CA GLY A 142 2.61 21.57 23.90
C GLY A 142 2.94 20.69 25.10
N SER A 143 2.68 21.25 26.29
CA SER A 143 2.86 20.63 27.61
C SER A 143 2.00 19.37 27.77
N GLY A 144 2.57 18.20 27.42
CA GLY A 144 1.94 16.90 27.60
C GLY A 144 2.14 15.90 26.45
N ALA A 145 2.58 16.37 25.27
CA ALA A 145 2.99 15.55 24.11
C ALA A 145 2.14 14.28 23.90
N MET A 146 0.93 14.43 23.36
CA MET A 146 -0.06 13.35 23.27
C MET A 146 0.01 12.60 21.92
N ILE A 147 0.10 11.27 21.96
CA ILE A 147 -0.06 10.40 20.78
C ILE A 147 -1.56 10.09 20.58
N GLU A 148 -2.06 10.27 19.36
CA GLU A 148 -3.42 9.82 19.01
C GLU A 148 -3.51 8.31 18.83
N GLN A 149 -4.52 7.70 19.46
CA GLN A 149 -4.96 6.34 19.19
C GLN A 149 -6.08 6.39 18.13
N VAL A 150 -7.36 6.30 18.53
CA VAL A 150 -8.53 6.36 17.63
C VAL A 150 -9.69 7.10 18.31
N LYS A 151 -10.55 7.80 17.54
CA LYS A 151 -11.75 8.52 18.02
C LYS A 151 -11.48 9.51 19.18
N GLY A 152 -10.39 10.28 19.10
CA GLY A 152 -10.03 11.26 20.14
C GLY A 152 -9.47 10.67 21.43
N LEU A 153 -9.36 9.34 21.54
CA LEU A 153 -8.53 8.72 22.58
C LEU A 153 -7.06 8.98 22.28
N SER A 154 -6.34 9.53 23.26
CA SER A 154 -4.91 9.82 23.20
C SER A 154 -4.26 9.53 24.55
N TYR A 155 -2.94 9.34 24.55
CA TYR A 155 -2.13 9.06 25.74
C TYR A 155 -0.82 9.85 25.65
N SER A 156 -0.22 10.20 26.79
CA SER A 156 1.03 10.97 26.78
C SER A 156 2.22 10.10 26.38
N VAL A 157 3.15 10.68 25.62
CA VAL A 157 4.45 10.07 25.29
C VAL A 157 5.23 9.71 26.55
N SER A 158 5.16 10.52 27.62
CA SER A 158 5.83 10.17 28.90
C SER A 158 5.19 8.96 29.58
N SER A 159 3.89 8.72 29.40
CA SER A 159 3.23 7.48 29.87
C SER A 159 3.68 6.26 29.06
N LEU A 160 3.98 6.42 27.76
CA LEU A 160 4.50 5.34 26.91
C LEU A 160 5.97 5.04 27.22
N LEU A 161 6.83 6.06 27.24
CA LEU A 161 8.28 5.92 27.30
C LEU A 161 8.82 5.83 28.75
N GLY A 162 8.09 6.40 29.72
CA GLY A 162 8.48 6.48 31.13
C GLY A 162 8.59 7.92 31.62
N ALA A 163 8.29 8.14 32.91
CA ALA A 163 8.46 9.47 33.54
C ALA A 163 9.94 9.90 33.65
N SER A 164 10.85 8.93 33.56
CA SER A 164 12.32 9.03 33.54
C SER A 164 12.92 9.18 32.12
N SER A 165 12.09 9.32 31.08
CA SER A 165 12.51 9.38 29.68
C SER A 165 13.34 10.62 29.35
N PHE A 166 14.34 10.49 28.47
CA PHE A 166 15.20 11.61 28.00
C PHE A 166 14.48 12.58 27.05
N LEU A 167 13.16 12.71 27.17
CA LEU A 167 12.34 13.62 26.37
C LEU A 167 12.79 15.08 26.59
N PRO A 168 13.25 15.79 25.55
CA PRO A 168 13.55 17.20 25.68
C PRO A 168 12.24 17.97 25.87
N MET A 169 12.05 18.52 27.07
CA MET A 169 10.93 19.39 27.41
C MET A 169 10.89 20.58 26.44
N ILE A 170 9.84 20.68 25.64
CA ILE A 170 9.56 21.86 24.84
C ILE A 170 9.18 22.98 25.81
N ALA A 171 10.04 23.99 25.94
CA ALA A 171 9.72 25.18 26.71
C ALA A 171 8.64 25.99 25.97
N ASP A 172 7.50 26.22 26.63
CA ASP A 172 6.50 27.17 26.14
C ASP A 172 7.06 28.60 26.28
N GLY A 173 6.87 29.41 25.24
CA GLY A 173 7.27 30.81 25.23
C GLY A 173 6.15 31.74 25.70
N ASP A 174 6.53 32.80 26.41
CA ASP A 174 5.75 34.00 26.72
C ASP A 174 4.30 33.80 27.21
N VAL A 175 4.17 33.39 28.49
CA VAL A 175 3.01 33.78 29.30
C VAL A 175 3.42 34.99 30.15
N GLN A 176 2.72 36.12 29.97
CA GLN A 176 3.02 37.35 30.70
C GLN A 176 2.89 37.17 32.22
N GLU A 177 3.84 37.72 32.96
CA GLU A 177 3.65 37.97 34.39
C GLU A 177 2.43 38.88 34.61
N LYS A 178 1.51 38.43 35.46
CA LYS A 178 0.66 39.35 36.24
C LYS A 178 0.82 39.00 37.71
N SER A 179 1.31 39.98 38.46
CA SER A 179 1.53 39.89 39.88
C SER A 179 0.22 39.84 40.67
N SER A 180 0.19 38.97 41.66
CA SER A 180 -0.72 39.09 42.81
C SER A 180 -0.01 38.50 44.02
N GLU A 181 0.51 39.37 44.89
CA GLU A 181 1.09 38.94 46.16
C GLU A 181 0.00 38.38 47.08
N GLN A 182 0.26 37.25 47.73
CA GLN A 182 -0.25 37.00 49.08
C GLN A 182 0.60 35.95 49.79
N GLN A 183 1.09 36.31 50.99
CA GLN A 183 1.83 35.41 51.85
C GLN A 183 0.88 34.57 52.72
N SER A 184 1.14 33.27 52.85
CA SER A 184 0.86 32.56 54.10
C SER A 184 1.91 31.46 54.33
N ASN A 185 2.63 31.57 55.43
CA ASN A 185 3.61 30.56 55.84
C ASN A 185 2.91 29.35 56.44
N LEU A 186 3.46 28.15 56.24
CA LEU A 186 3.48 27.11 57.28
C LEU A 186 4.69 26.17 57.10
N ARG A 187 5.34 25.85 58.23
CA ARG A 187 6.45 24.88 58.40
C ARG A 187 5.87 23.53 58.86
N GLU A 188 6.55 22.38 58.98
CA GLU A 188 7.87 21.83 58.58
C GLU A 188 7.60 20.29 58.35
N ASN A 189 8.48 19.28 58.25
CA ASN A 189 9.92 19.08 58.53
C ASN A 189 10.46 17.97 57.59
N SER A 190 11.49 17.20 58.03
CA SER A 190 11.92 15.91 57.45
C SER A 190 12.36 15.97 55.97
N LYS A 191 13.58 16.38 55.61
CA LYS A 191 14.91 15.83 56.01
C LYS A 191 14.92 14.31 55.87
N LYS A 192 15.84 13.64 55.16
CA LYS A 192 17.20 13.97 54.64
C LYS A 192 17.26 13.48 53.15
N SER A 193 18.22 13.74 52.26
CA SER A 193 19.49 14.52 52.19
C SER A 193 19.79 14.71 50.67
N TRP A 194 20.50 15.72 50.15
CA TRP A 194 21.94 16.06 50.27
C TRP A 194 22.87 14.89 49.85
N TRP A 195 23.79 15.01 48.87
CA TRP A 195 24.28 16.19 48.14
C TRP A 195 24.70 15.89 46.67
N ARG A 196 25.05 16.98 45.95
CA ARG A 196 25.48 17.03 44.55
C ARG A 196 26.89 16.46 44.35
N PHE A 197 27.18 16.04 43.12
CA PHE A 197 28.33 16.59 42.41
C PHE A 197 27.85 17.42 41.21
N SER A 198 28.40 18.62 41.06
CA SER A 198 28.35 19.40 39.83
C SER A 198 29.79 19.70 39.46
N LEU A 199 30.23 19.26 38.28
CA LEU A 199 31.47 19.75 37.67
C LEU A 199 31.09 20.63 36.49
N ALA A 200 31.69 21.81 36.42
CA ALA A 200 31.24 22.89 35.55
C ALA A 200 31.78 22.73 34.12
N SER A 201 30.96 23.10 33.15
CA SER A 201 31.41 23.27 31.75
C SER A 201 32.52 24.32 31.65
N PRO A 202 33.57 24.10 30.85
CA PRO A 202 34.48 25.16 30.45
C PRO A 202 33.69 26.27 29.73
N LYS A 203 33.87 27.53 30.13
CA LYS A 203 33.26 28.68 29.45
C LYS A 203 34.01 29.01 28.15
N VAL A 204 33.72 28.28 27.09
CA VAL A 204 34.01 28.75 25.72
C VAL A 204 32.93 29.76 25.33
N ARG A 205 33.34 30.95 24.85
CA ARG A 205 32.42 31.93 24.26
C ARG A 205 32.18 31.59 22.79
N ASP A 206 31.42 30.53 22.53
CA ASP A 206 30.94 30.28 21.18
C ASP A 206 29.87 31.31 20.82
N THR A 207 30.05 31.97 19.68
CA THR A 207 29.08 32.91 19.11
C THR A 207 27.76 32.20 18.83
N VAL A 208 26.64 32.91 19.02
CA VAL A 208 25.29 32.37 18.84
C VAL A 208 25.02 32.13 17.35
N SER A 209 25.46 30.98 16.85
CA SER A 209 25.06 30.43 15.56
C SER A 209 23.67 29.81 15.69
N ALA A 210 22.78 30.14 14.74
CA ALA A 210 21.37 29.77 14.80
C ALA A 210 21.17 28.26 14.50
N ARG A 211 21.21 27.42 15.54
CA ARG A 211 20.81 26.02 15.42
C ARG A 211 19.33 25.94 15.02
N PRO A 212 18.95 25.12 14.02
CA PRO A 212 17.56 25.01 13.60
C PRO A 212 16.69 24.46 14.74
N THR A 213 15.48 25.01 14.90
CA THR A 213 14.52 24.51 15.91
C THR A 213 14.15 23.08 15.58
N LYS A 214 14.28 22.16 16.55
CA LYS A 214 13.93 20.75 16.39
C LYS A 214 12.66 20.41 17.15
N GLY A 215 11.69 19.83 16.44
CA GLY A 215 10.44 19.32 16.99
C GLY A 215 10.50 17.82 17.24
N LEU A 216 9.51 17.31 17.96
CA LEU A 216 9.37 15.90 18.30
C LEU A 216 8.25 15.26 17.46
N TYR A 217 8.52 14.10 16.88
CA TYR A 217 7.66 13.42 15.92
C TYR A 217 7.42 11.96 16.32
N TYR A 218 6.32 11.36 15.83
CA TYR A 218 6.00 9.96 16.09
C TYR A 218 5.40 9.23 14.89
N CYS A 219 5.48 7.90 14.90
CA CYS A 219 4.82 6.99 13.97
C CYS A 219 4.38 5.70 14.69
N VAL A 220 3.16 5.21 14.43
CA VAL A 220 2.56 4.00 15.01
C VAL A 220 2.33 2.98 13.90
N ILE A 221 2.95 1.81 14.01
CA ILE A 221 3.03 0.81 12.93
C ILE A 221 2.56 -0.55 13.45
N TYR A 222 1.52 -1.11 12.81
CA TYR A 222 0.86 -2.34 13.23
C TYR A 222 1.27 -3.55 12.38
N LEU A 223 1.59 -4.66 13.04
CA LEU A 223 1.93 -5.94 12.44
C LEU A 223 0.77 -6.92 12.59
N ARG A 224 0.23 -7.35 11.45
CA ARG A 224 -0.81 -8.40 11.38
C ARG A 224 -0.15 -9.76 11.57
N PRO A 225 -0.85 -10.80 12.06
CA PRO A 225 -0.25 -12.12 12.30
C PRO A 225 0.42 -12.82 11.10
N GLY A 226 0.17 -12.36 9.86
CA GLY A 226 0.84 -12.85 8.64
C GLY A 226 1.93 -11.92 8.07
N ASP A 227 2.26 -10.83 8.78
CA ASP A 227 3.35 -9.91 8.41
C ASP A 227 4.72 -10.42 8.92
N TYR A 228 5.79 -9.65 8.71
CA TYR A 228 7.14 -9.98 9.18
C TYR A 228 7.42 -9.32 10.54
N HIS A 229 7.87 -10.10 11.52
CA HIS A 229 7.80 -9.75 12.95
C HIS A 229 9.15 -9.40 13.62
N ARG A 230 10.17 -9.07 12.82
CA ARG A 230 11.42 -8.46 13.31
C ARG A 230 11.30 -6.94 13.34
N ILE A 231 12.00 -6.31 14.27
CA ILE A 231 12.19 -4.86 14.39
C ILE A 231 13.63 -4.55 14.02
N HIS A 232 13.81 -3.69 13.03
CA HIS A 232 15.11 -3.23 12.54
C HIS A 232 15.41 -1.80 12.99
N SER A 233 16.69 -1.45 13.02
CA SER A 233 17.12 -0.09 13.32
C SER A 233 16.75 0.88 12.17
N PRO A 234 16.00 1.96 12.43
CA PRO A 234 15.48 2.84 11.38
C PRO A 234 16.51 3.85 10.84
N VAL A 235 17.62 4.05 11.56
CA VAL A 235 18.78 4.91 11.26
C VAL A 235 20.03 4.29 11.91
N GLU A 236 21.19 4.93 11.76
CA GLU A 236 22.29 4.72 12.72
C GLU A 236 22.04 5.57 13.98
N TRP A 237 22.12 4.95 15.16
CA TRP A 237 21.87 5.61 16.45
C TRP A 237 22.52 4.82 17.60
N ASN A 238 22.76 5.50 18.72
CA ASN A 238 23.32 4.92 19.92
C ASN A 238 22.22 4.72 20.98
N VAL A 239 21.93 3.47 21.36
CA VAL A 239 20.97 3.14 22.42
C VAL A 239 21.65 3.26 23.77
N LEU A 240 21.07 4.08 24.65
CA LEU A 240 21.61 4.43 25.97
C LEU A 240 20.86 3.73 27.11
N VAL A 241 19.55 3.53 26.97
CA VAL A 241 18.69 2.91 28.00
C VAL A 241 17.66 1.97 27.37
N ARG A 242 17.44 0.83 28.03
CA ARG A 242 16.27 -0.03 27.87
C ARG A 242 15.35 0.13 29.08
N ARG A 243 14.05 0.31 28.86
CA ARG A 243 13.00 0.14 29.88
C ARG A 243 12.07 -1.00 29.51
N HIS A 244 11.71 -1.82 30.49
CA HIS A 244 10.64 -2.80 30.36
C HIS A 244 9.50 -2.44 31.31
N PHE A 245 8.31 -2.34 30.73
CA PHE A 245 7.07 -2.11 31.46
C PHE A 245 6.26 -3.40 31.42
N ALA A 246 6.32 -4.19 32.49
CA ALA A 246 5.47 -5.36 32.64
C ALA A 246 3.99 -4.93 32.75
N GLY A 247 3.14 -5.46 31.87
CA GLY A 247 1.74 -5.02 31.69
C GLY A 247 0.82 -6.17 31.27
N HIS A 248 -0.29 -5.83 30.64
CA HIS A 248 -1.23 -6.80 30.06
C HIS A 248 -0.84 -7.23 28.63
N LEU A 249 -1.53 -8.23 28.09
CA LEU A 249 -1.41 -8.64 26.69
C LEU A 249 -2.78 -8.54 26.00
N PHE A 250 -3.40 -7.36 26.04
CA PHE A 250 -4.64 -7.10 25.29
C PHE A 250 -4.38 -7.11 23.77
N PRO A 251 -5.36 -7.49 22.94
CA PRO A 251 -5.14 -7.59 21.50
C PRO A 251 -5.00 -6.20 20.86
N LEU A 252 -4.02 -5.99 19.99
CA LEU A 252 -3.77 -4.68 19.34
C LEU A 252 -4.52 -4.49 18.01
N ASN A 253 -5.60 -5.25 17.78
CA ASN A 253 -6.41 -5.12 16.58
C ASN A 253 -7.27 -3.84 16.56
N GLU A 254 -7.79 -3.47 15.38
CA GLU A 254 -8.52 -2.21 15.22
C GLU A 254 -9.81 -2.09 16.06
N ARG A 255 -10.41 -3.21 16.49
CA ARG A 255 -11.57 -3.17 17.40
C ARG A 255 -11.12 -2.73 18.79
N ALA A 256 -10.03 -3.31 19.30
CA ALA A 256 -9.49 -3.01 20.62
C ALA A 256 -8.91 -1.59 20.70
N THR A 257 -8.17 -1.13 19.68
CA THR A 257 -7.65 0.26 19.64
C THR A 257 -8.76 1.32 19.55
N ARG A 258 -10.00 0.92 19.25
CA ARG A 258 -11.21 1.78 19.31
C ARG A 258 -11.98 1.71 20.63
N THR A 259 -11.69 0.76 21.53
CA THR A 259 -12.47 0.51 22.76
C THR A 259 -11.67 0.62 24.05
N ILE A 260 -10.38 0.25 24.05
CA ILE A 260 -9.53 0.27 25.25
C ILE A 260 -8.76 1.59 25.29
N ARG A 261 -8.94 2.39 26.35
CA ARG A 261 -8.13 3.59 26.61
C ARG A 261 -6.71 3.17 27.01
N ASN A 262 -5.71 3.99 26.68
CA ASN A 262 -4.31 3.76 27.02
C ASN A 262 -3.76 2.39 26.58
N LEU A 263 -4.34 1.73 25.56
CA LEU A 263 -4.07 0.32 25.23
C LEU A 263 -2.58 -0.02 25.06
N TYR A 264 -1.79 0.90 24.49
CA TYR A 264 -0.35 0.73 24.29
C TYR A 264 0.50 0.95 25.57
N VAL A 265 -0.08 1.56 26.61
CA VAL A 265 0.52 1.82 27.93
C VAL A 265 0.08 0.75 28.95
N GLU A 266 -1.14 0.24 28.84
CA GLU A 266 -1.63 -0.89 29.64
C GLU A 266 -0.94 -2.21 29.24
N ASN A 267 -0.53 -2.34 27.98
CA ASN A 267 0.16 -3.54 27.50
C ASN A 267 1.64 -3.58 27.91
N GLU A 268 2.13 -4.81 28.10
CA GLU A 268 3.55 -5.08 28.26
C GLU A 268 4.32 -4.54 27.05
N ARG A 269 5.42 -3.82 27.31
CA ARG A 269 6.25 -3.23 26.26
C ARG A 269 7.70 -3.10 26.69
N VAL A 270 8.57 -3.04 25.69
CA VAL A 270 9.98 -2.72 25.85
C VAL A 270 10.25 -1.44 25.08
N VAL A 271 10.89 -0.47 25.72
CA VAL A 271 11.28 0.81 25.15
C VAL A 271 12.79 0.88 25.11
N LEU A 272 13.36 1.20 23.95
CA LEU A 272 14.76 1.53 23.77
C LEU A 272 14.86 3.03 23.51
N GLU A 273 15.70 3.74 24.26
CA GLU A 273 15.95 5.18 24.14
C GLU A 273 17.41 5.46 23.82
N GLY A 274 17.67 6.49 23.03
CA GLY A 274 19.00 6.79 22.54
C GLY A 274 19.11 8.09 21.75
N LEU A 275 20.27 8.29 21.14
CA LEU A 275 20.60 9.47 20.33
C LEU A 275 20.93 9.07 18.90
N TRP A 276 20.31 9.75 17.94
CA TRP A 276 20.63 9.70 16.51
C TRP A 276 21.11 11.08 16.03
N GLU A 277 21.50 11.18 14.75
CA GLU A 277 22.05 12.40 14.12
C GLU A 277 21.27 13.68 14.47
N GLU A 278 19.93 13.65 14.44
CA GLU A 278 19.11 14.83 14.73
C GLU A 278 18.70 14.98 16.21
N GLY A 279 19.04 14.05 17.11
CA GLY A 279 18.80 14.18 18.56
C GLY A 279 18.19 12.93 19.19
N PHE A 280 17.18 13.10 20.05
CA PHE A 280 16.50 11.98 20.72
C PHE A 280 15.80 11.03 19.73
N MET A 281 15.89 9.72 19.98
CA MET A 281 15.07 8.68 19.37
C MET A 281 14.66 7.63 20.40
N ALA A 282 13.46 7.07 20.25
CA ALA A 282 12.99 5.93 21.01
C ALA A 282 12.15 4.97 20.15
N ILE A 283 12.29 3.67 20.42
CA ILE A 283 11.49 2.60 19.83
C ILE A 283 10.76 1.85 20.94
N ALA A 284 9.43 1.90 20.94
CA ALA A 284 8.58 1.12 21.84
C ALA A 284 8.00 -0.10 21.10
N ALA A 285 8.44 -1.29 21.48
CA ALA A 285 7.91 -2.58 21.03
C ALA A 285 6.80 -3.03 22.00
N ILE A 286 5.57 -3.18 21.51
CA ILE A 286 4.38 -3.41 22.35
C ILE A 286 3.82 -4.81 22.14
N GLY A 287 3.68 -5.55 23.24
CA GLY A 287 3.11 -6.89 23.33
C GLY A 287 1.60 -6.91 23.11
N ALA A 288 1.04 -8.10 22.88
CA ALA A 288 -0.39 -8.34 22.68
C ALA A 288 -0.72 -9.82 22.90
N THR A 289 -2.01 -10.16 22.85
CA THR A 289 -2.48 -11.54 22.96
C THR A 289 -1.84 -12.41 21.87
N ASN A 290 -1.36 -13.60 22.25
CA ASN A 290 -0.69 -14.58 21.38
C ASN A 290 0.64 -14.12 20.76
N ILE A 291 1.30 -13.09 21.29
CA ILE A 291 2.67 -12.72 20.89
C ILE A 291 3.73 -13.59 21.59
N GLY A 292 3.43 -14.10 22.79
CA GLY A 292 4.47 -14.63 23.67
C GLY A 292 5.46 -13.53 24.05
N SER A 293 6.73 -13.89 24.21
CA SER A 293 7.80 -12.94 24.54
C SER A 293 8.19 -11.98 23.40
N ILE A 294 8.35 -10.69 23.74
CA ILE A 294 9.20 -9.73 23.03
C ILE A 294 10.66 -10.11 23.31
N LYS A 295 11.46 -10.30 22.25
CA LYS A 295 12.86 -10.71 22.32
C LYS A 295 13.76 -9.57 21.86
N LEU A 296 14.84 -9.28 22.59
CA LEU A 296 15.88 -8.33 22.18
C LEU A 296 17.08 -9.08 21.63
N PHE A 297 17.70 -8.56 20.56
CA PHE A 297 19.01 -9.04 20.11
C PHE A 297 20.16 -8.29 20.80
N ILE A 298 19.88 -7.10 21.35
CA ILE A 298 20.79 -6.33 22.20
C ILE A 298 21.13 -7.11 23.49
N GLU A 299 20.13 -7.78 24.07
CA GLU A 299 20.19 -8.57 25.30
C GLU A 299 19.55 -9.96 25.09
N PRO A 300 20.28 -10.97 24.57
CA PRO A 300 19.72 -12.29 24.29
C PRO A 300 19.17 -13.03 25.52
N GLU A 301 19.57 -12.65 26.73
CA GLU A 301 19.09 -13.23 27.99
C GLU A 301 17.85 -12.56 28.58
N PHE A 302 17.45 -11.39 28.07
CA PHE A 302 16.27 -10.68 28.56
C PHE A 302 14.96 -11.47 28.26
N ARG A 303 14.00 -11.45 29.19
CA ARG A 303 12.75 -12.23 29.13
C ARG A 303 11.54 -11.38 29.49
N THR A 304 10.53 -11.39 28.62
CA THR A 304 9.20 -10.78 28.81
C THR A 304 8.13 -11.85 28.99
N ASN A 305 6.90 -11.44 29.32
CA ASN A 305 5.76 -12.33 29.60
C ASN A 305 6.04 -13.32 30.75
N LEU A 306 6.63 -12.81 31.85
CA LEU A 306 6.92 -13.60 33.05
C LEU A 306 5.69 -13.67 34.00
N PRO A 307 5.40 -14.81 34.66
CA PRO A 307 4.24 -14.94 35.54
C PRO A 307 4.30 -14.01 36.77
N ARG A 308 3.43 -13.00 36.81
CA ARG A 308 3.31 -12.10 37.96
C ARG A 308 2.73 -12.80 39.19
N LYS A 309 3.39 -12.64 40.33
CA LYS A 309 2.74 -12.82 41.64
C LYS A 309 1.75 -11.68 41.85
N LYS A 310 0.55 -11.97 42.37
CA LYS A 310 -0.47 -10.94 42.66
C LYS A 310 -0.03 -10.08 43.85
N LEU A 311 0.56 -8.92 43.58
CA LEU A 311 0.69 -7.84 44.56
C LEU A 311 0.04 -6.57 44.00
N VAL A 312 -0.61 -5.79 44.87
CA VAL A 312 -1.34 -4.59 44.48
C VAL A 312 -0.40 -3.39 44.54
N ASN A 313 0.27 -3.10 43.43
CA ASN A 313 0.79 -1.79 43.03
C ASN A 313 1.42 -1.87 41.62
N SER A 314 1.56 -0.74 40.94
CA SER A 314 2.39 -0.66 39.73
C SER A 314 3.86 -0.69 40.12
N GLU A 315 4.51 -1.84 39.90
CA GLU A 315 5.97 -1.97 40.00
C GLU A 315 6.65 -0.93 39.06
N PRO A 316 7.77 -0.30 39.46
CA PRO A 316 8.53 0.56 38.57
C PRO A 316 9.04 -0.24 37.35
N PRO A 317 9.27 0.40 36.19
CA PRO A 317 9.84 -0.29 35.05
C PRO A 317 11.21 -0.85 35.38
N GLU A 318 11.53 -2.01 34.81
CA GLU A 318 12.89 -2.55 34.87
C GLU A 318 13.76 -1.76 33.88
N GLU A 319 14.56 -0.83 34.39
CA GLU A 319 15.49 -0.02 33.59
C GLU A 319 16.89 -0.64 33.58
N GLN A 320 17.43 -0.89 32.38
CA GLN A 320 18.86 -1.14 32.16
C GLN A 320 19.47 0.08 31.48
N VAL A 321 20.48 0.66 32.11
CA VAL A 321 21.30 1.74 31.55
C VAL A 321 22.56 1.11 30.95
N TYR A 322 22.94 1.48 29.73
CA TYR A 322 24.14 0.98 29.06
C TYR A 322 25.40 1.83 29.35
N GLU A 323 25.26 2.84 30.21
CA GLU A 323 26.34 3.63 30.80
C GLU A 323 26.51 3.22 32.27
N PRO A 324 27.60 2.53 32.60
CA PRO A 324 28.71 3.23 33.26
C PRO A 324 29.99 3.32 32.42
N GLU A 325 30.06 2.58 31.31
CA GLU A 325 31.31 2.32 30.56
C GLU A 325 31.50 3.21 29.31
N GLY A 326 30.60 4.19 29.09
CA GLY A 326 30.87 5.37 28.28
C GLY A 326 30.76 5.24 26.75
N ILE A 327 30.18 4.16 26.21
CA ILE A 327 30.01 3.98 24.75
C ILE A 327 28.53 3.79 24.34
N GLY A 328 27.69 3.14 25.15
CA GLY A 328 26.34 2.74 24.75
C GLY A 328 26.32 1.62 23.69
N LYS A 329 25.15 1.30 23.14
CA LYS A 329 24.99 0.28 22.09
C LYS A 329 24.66 0.94 20.75
N ILE A 330 25.70 1.18 19.93
CA ILE A 330 25.57 1.67 18.56
C ILE A 330 24.88 0.59 17.70
N LEU A 331 23.82 0.99 16.99
CA LEU A 331 23.09 0.19 16.01
C LEU A 331 23.17 0.86 14.64
N LYS A 332 23.51 0.11 13.59
CA LYS A 332 23.52 0.60 12.21
C LYS A 332 22.15 0.50 11.57
N LYS A 333 21.89 1.36 10.58
CA LYS A 333 20.63 1.37 9.81
C LYS A 333 20.35 0.00 9.18
N GLY A 334 19.30 -0.68 9.63
CA GLY A 334 18.90 -2.01 9.17
C GLY A 334 19.22 -3.18 10.09
N ASP A 335 20.04 -3.01 11.14
CA ASP A 335 20.36 -4.08 12.11
C ASP A 335 19.10 -4.65 12.77
N GLU A 336 19.03 -5.97 13.03
CA GLU A 336 17.94 -6.56 13.82
C GLU A 336 18.07 -6.18 15.30
N VAL A 337 17.08 -5.46 15.83
CA VAL A 337 17.07 -4.89 17.19
C VAL A 337 16.27 -5.75 18.16
N ALA A 338 15.07 -6.17 17.73
CA ALA A 338 14.13 -6.94 18.52
C ALA A 338 13.19 -7.79 17.64
N ALA A 339 12.39 -8.65 18.26
CA ALA A 339 11.42 -9.50 17.57
C ALA A 339 10.19 -9.83 18.42
N PHE A 340 9.08 -10.08 17.74
CA PHE A 340 7.85 -10.65 18.28
C PHE A 340 7.66 -12.07 17.74
N ASN A 341 6.97 -12.98 18.45
CA ASN A 341 6.62 -14.27 17.83
C ASN A 341 5.40 -14.14 16.89
N MET A 342 4.48 -13.19 17.14
CA MET A 342 3.27 -12.92 16.35
C MET A 342 2.74 -11.46 16.52
N GLY A 343 1.57 -11.14 15.94
CA GLY A 343 1.11 -9.78 15.56
C GLY A 343 1.06 -8.69 16.63
N SER A 344 1.89 -7.65 16.44
CA SER A 344 2.24 -6.61 17.43
C SER A 344 1.99 -5.17 16.98
N THR A 345 2.41 -4.18 17.77
CA THR A 345 2.59 -2.78 17.33
C THR A 345 3.98 -2.27 17.73
N VAL A 346 4.56 -1.44 16.88
CA VAL A 346 5.77 -0.66 17.17
C VAL A 346 5.40 0.83 17.11
N VAL A 347 5.87 1.60 18.10
CA VAL A 347 5.82 3.06 18.08
C VAL A 347 7.25 3.58 18.00
N LEU A 348 7.50 4.44 17.01
CA LEU A 348 8.76 5.15 16.82
C LEU A 348 8.53 6.61 17.23
N VAL A 349 9.39 7.17 18.08
CA VAL A 349 9.38 8.58 18.51
C VAL A 349 10.77 9.16 18.28
N PHE A 350 10.90 10.37 17.74
CA PHE A 350 12.20 10.95 17.40
C PHE A 350 12.14 12.47 17.22
N GLN A 351 13.27 13.15 17.43
CA GLN A 351 13.43 14.56 17.05
C GLN A 351 13.85 14.72 15.58
N ALA A 352 13.43 15.82 14.95
CA ALA A 352 13.91 16.27 13.65
C ALA A 352 13.74 17.81 13.50
N PRO A 353 14.36 18.47 12.51
CA PRO A 353 14.20 19.91 12.26
C PRO A 353 12.74 20.33 11.99
N THR A 354 12.38 21.56 12.35
CA THR A 354 10.99 22.06 12.27
C THR A 354 10.92 23.46 11.65
N LEU A 355 9.87 23.67 10.84
CA LEU A 355 9.60 24.90 10.10
C LEU A 355 8.98 25.98 10.99
N LYS A 356 9.79 26.79 11.70
CA LYS A 356 9.34 28.05 12.31
C LYS A 356 10.35 29.19 12.18
N SER A 357 9.82 30.35 11.80
CA SER A 357 10.45 31.68 11.83
C SER A 357 11.68 31.93 10.94
N LEU A 358 11.44 32.11 9.64
CA LEU A 358 12.19 33.11 8.85
C LEU A 358 11.20 33.96 8.04
N LYS A 359 10.89 35.16 8.57
CA LYS A 359 11.02 36.36 7.74
C LYS A 359 12.51 36.69 7.73
N ASP A 360 13.04 37.08 6.57
CA ASP A 360 14.41 37.55 6.36
C ASP A 360 15.53 36.60 6.80
N ARG A 361 15.81 35.58 5.97
CA ARG A 361 17.13 35.35 5.33
C ARG A 361 17.17 34.07 4.49
N ASP A 362 18.06 34.04 3.51
CA ASP A 362 18.52 32.80 2.88
C ASP A 362 19.39 32.00 3.87
N ASP A 363 18.92 30.82 4.30
CA ASP A 363 19.82 29.72 4.65
C ASP A 363 19.18 28.34 4.42
N SER A 364 20.05 27.39 4.11
CA SER A 364 19.90 26.03 3.60
C SER A 364 19.26 24.99 4.54
N SER A 365 18.40 25.42 5.47
CA SER A 365 17.80 24.53 6.48
C SER A 365 16.93 23.41 5.88
N SER A 366 17.21 22.15 6.25
CA SER A 366 16.52 20.99 5.68
C SER A 366 15.12 20.81 6.27
N GLU A 367 14.09 20.85 5.42
CA GLU A 367 12.69 20.66 5.85
C GLU A 367 12.43 19.19 6.19
N PHE A 368 11.79 18.97 7.34
CA PHE A 368 11.24 17.67 7.71
C PHE A 368 9.83 17.44 7.15
N ARG A 369 9.62 16.31 6.47
CA ARG A 369 8.27 15.91 6.01
C ARG A 369 8.11 14.37 5.98
N PHE A 370 6.99 13.89 6.50
CA PHE A 370 6.57 12.49 6.38
C PHE A 370 6.24 12.13 4.92
N ASN A 371 6.82 11.04 4.38
CA ASN A 371 6.52 10.52 3.02
C ASN A 371 5.58 9.29 3.07
N ILE A 372 4.59 9.35 3.96
CA ILE A 372 3.71 8.24 4.32
C ILE A 372 2.26 8.70 4.43
N ARG A 373 1.32 7.82 4.09
CA ARG A 373 -0.12 7.98 4.29
C ARG A 373 -0.63 6.92 5.27
N ARG A 374 -1.76 7.21 5.92
CA ARG A 374 -2.42 6.25 6.82
C ARG A 374 -2.90 5.04 6.02
N GLY A 375 -2.45 3.84 6.41
CA GLY A 375 -2.67 2.59 5.68
C GLY A 375 -1.50 2.14 4.80
N ASP A 376 -0.47 2.96 4.61
CA ASP A 376 0.72 2.59 3.83
C ASP A 376 1.49 1.42 4.45
N ARG A 377 2.19 0.68 3.57
CA ARG A 377 3.16 -0.36 3.89
C ARG A 377 4.53 -0.07 3.25
N ARG A 378 4.91 1.21 3.23
CA ARG A 378 6.17 1.71 2.66
C ARG A 378 7.35 1.42 3.58
N SER A 379 8.53 1.20 3.01
CA SER A 379 9.78 0.97 3.74
C SER A 379 10.46 2.24 4.27
N THR A 380 10.03 3.43 3.87
CA THR A 380 10.62 4.72 4.27
C THR A 380 9.58 5.60 4.96
N ILE A 381 9.92 6.22 6.09
CA ILE A 381 9.04 7.11 6.87
C ILE A 381 9.30 8.58 6.52
N VAL A 382 10.58 8.95 6.37
CA VAL A 382 11.06 10.35 6.24
C VAL A 382 12.15 10.45 5.17
N HIS A 383 12.18 11.56 4.43
CA HIS A 383 13.40 12.06 3.78
C HIS A 383 13.75 13.43 4.35
N HIS A 384 15.04 13.76 4.43
CA HIS A 384 15.47 15.16 4.49
C HIS A 384 15.30 15.80 3.11
N LYS A 385 14.90 17.08 3.06
CA LYS A 385 14.56 17.77 1.80
C LYS A 385 15.66 17.76 0.72
N ASN A 386 16.92 17.58 1.11
CA ASN A 386 18.09 17.67 0.23
C ASN A 386 18.30 16.44 -0.68
N ASP A 387 17.53 15.35 -0.51
CA ASP A 387 17.65 14.13 -1.33
C ASP A 387 16.38 13.86 -2.15
N SER A 388 15.75 14.95 -2.61
CA SER A 388 14.63 14.88 -3.57
C SER A 388 15.15 14.58 -4.98
N ARG A 389 15.66 13.36 -5.19
CA ARG A 389 16.11 12.84 -6.48
C ARG A 389 14.92 12.61 -7.41
N PHE A 390 14.49 13.66 -8.07
CA PHE A 390 13.44 13.59 -9.07
C PHE A 390 13.98 12.91 -10.34
N VAL A 391 13.40 11.78 -10.73
CA VAL A 391 13.62 11.22 -12.07
C VAL A 391 12.88 12.10 -13.08
N LEU A 392 13.59 12.51 -14.12
CA LEU A 392 13.09 13.31 -15.23
C LEU A 392 13.26 12.51 -16.52
N ALA A 393 12.21 12.45 -17.35
CA ALA A 393 12.30 12.02 -18.73
C ALA A 393 12.24 13.24 -19.65
N HIS A 394 13.33 13.55 -20.34
CA HIS A 394 13.36 14.50 -21.45
C HIS A 394 13.37 13.73 -22.77
N VAL A 395 12.60 14.20 -23.75
CA VAL A 395 12.51 13.59 -25.08
C VAL A 395 12.49 14.68 -26.15
N CYS A 396 13.25 14.47 -27.21
CA CYS A 396 13.41 15.42 -28.31
C CYS A 396 13.33 14.73 -29.68
N GLU A 397 12.61 15.33 -30.62
CA GLU A 397 12.69 15.08 -32.06
C GLU A 397 13.25 16.32 -32.75
N LEU A 398 14.38 16.17 -33.45
CA LEU A 398 15.02 17.25 -34.20
C LEU A 398 14.70 17.17 -35.69
N ALA A 399 14.50 18.32 -36.33
CA ALA A 399 14.24 18.39 -37.77
C ALA A 399 15.45 18.02 -38.63
N GLU A 400 16.67 18.15 -38.08
CA GLU A 400 17.95 17.82 -38.71
C GLU A 400 18.89 17.19 -37.66
N ASP A 401 19.67 16.17 -38.04
CA ASP A 401 20.76 15.65 -37.22
C ASP A 401 22.01 16.52 -37.38
N SER A 402 22.81 16.67 -36.32
CA SER A 402 23.96 17.56 -36.31
C SER A 402 24.99 17.23 -35.23
N VAL A 403 26.27 17.44 -35.57
CA VAL A 403 27.38 17.17 -34.66
C VAL A 403 27.29 18.08 -33.43
N GLY A 404 27.07 17.47 -32.26
CA GLY A 404 27.07 18.16 -30.97
C GLY A 404 25.76 18.08 -30.18
N ILE A 405 24.67 17.52 -30.73
CA ILE A 405 23.38 17.38 -30.03
C ILE A 405 23.53 16.68 -28.68
N VAL A 406 24.05 15.45 -28.67
CA VAL A 406 24.25 14.64 -27.45
C VAL A 406 25.19 15.35 -26.47
N ALA A 407 26.23 16.01 -26.97
CA ALA A 407 27.16 16.77 -26.15
C ALA A 407 26.46 17.96 -25.46
N LYS A 408 25.61 18.71 -26.16
CA LYS A 408 24.89 19.86 -25.60
C LYS A 408 23.73 19.48 -24.68
N LEU A 409 23.06 18.35 -24.92
CA LEU A 409 22.09 17.79 -23.98
C LEU A 409 22.76 17.36 -22.67
N SER A 410 23.87 16.61 -22.74
CA SER A 410 24.58 16.14 -21.55
C SER A 410 25.33 17.25 -20.79
N ASP A 411 25.89 18.25 -21.49
CA ASP A 411 26.42 19.51 -20.94
C ASP A 411 25.33 20.28 -20.17
N CYS A 412 24.13 20.45 -20.76
CA CYS A 412 23.01 21.11 -20.10
C CYS A 412 22.53 20.38 -18.83
N ILE A 413 22.45 19.05 -18.84
CA ILE A 413 22.05 18.26 -17.67
C ILE A 413 23.13 18.30 -16.58
N SER A 414 24.39 18.08 -16.95
CA SER A 414 25.50 17.96 -15.98
C SER A 414 25.94 19.29 -15.37
N SER A 415 25.96 20.40 -16.14
CA SER A 415 26.26 21.75 -15.64
C SER A 415 25.26 22.23 -14.57
N LYS A 416 24.09 21.60 -14.48
CA LYS A 416 23.04 21.85 -13.48
C LYS A 416 23.08 20.86 -12.30
N GLY A 417 24.05 19.94 -12.29
CA GLY A 417 24.17 18.88 -11.30
C GLY A 417 23.22 17.69 -11.51
N GLY A 418 22.65 17.55 -12.72
CA GLY A 418 21.88 16.36 -13.10
C GLY A 418 22.78 15.18 -13.43
N ASN A 419 22.39 13.97 -13.01
CA ASN A 419 23.08 12.72 -13.30
C ASN A 419 22.18 11.80 -14.12
N ILE A 420 22.63 11.46 -15.33
CA ILE A 420 21.91 10.56 -16.25
C ILE A 420 21.90 9.13 -15.70
N LEU A 421 20.71 8.51 -15.69
CA LEU A 421 20.49 7.10 -15.33
C LEU A 421 20.38 6.20 -16.57
N GLY A 422 19.81 6.73 -17.66
CA GLY A 422 19.76 6.10 -18.97
C GLY A 422 19.63 7.17 -20.05
N ALA A 423 20.24 6.96 -21.21
CA ALA A 423 20.10 7.83 -22.37
C ALA A 423 20.03 6.97 -23.62
N ASP A 424 18.93 7.10 -24.34
CA ASP A 424 18.62 6.39 -25.56
C ASP A 424 18.69 7.40 -26.73
N VAL A 425 19.31 7.00 -27.84
CA VAL A 425 19.48 7.81 -29.05
C VAL A 425 19.19 6.95 -30.26
N PHE A 426 18.43 7.48 -31.21
CA PHE A 426 18.12 6.84 -32.48
C PHE A 426 18.20 7.86 -33.63
N VAL A 427 18.94 7.49 -34.66
CA VAL A 427 19.06 8.24 -35.93
C VAL A 427 18.73 7.24 -37.05
N PRO A 428 17.70 7.48 -37.89
CA PRO A 428 17.35 6.55 -38.96
C PRO A 428 18.33 6.63 -40.12
N GLU A 429 18.72 5.49 -40.67
CA GLU A 429 19.55 5.46 -41.89
C GLU A 429 18.86 6.20 -43.05
N ASN A 430 19.63 7.03 -43.76
CA ASN A 430 19.17 7.85 -44.89
C ASN A 430 18.13 8.94 -44.56
N GLN A 431 17.95 9.30 -43.28
CA GLN A 431 17.12 10.44 -42.88
C GLN A 431 17.91 11.41 -42.00
N ASN A 432 17.76 12.71 -42.25
CA ASN A 432 18.36 13.76 -41.43
C ASN A 432 17.45 14.06 -40.23
N VAL A 433 17.25 13.10 -39.33
CA VAL A 433 16.32 13.23 -38.19
C VAL A 433 16.95 12.58 -36.96
N PHE A 434 16.97 13.29 -35.82
CA PHE A 434 17.53 12.79 -34.58
C PHE A 434 16.46 12.65 -33.51
N TYR A 435 16.44 11.48 -32.85
CA TYR A 435 15.59 11.17 -31.71
C TYR A 435 16.43 10.87 -30.48
N SER A 436 16.09 11.43 -29.33
CA SER A 436 16.66 10.99 -28.05
C SER A 436 15.67 11.06 -26.90
N ARG A 437 15.83 10.12 -25.97
CA ARG A 437 15.22 10.09 -24.65
C ARG A 437 16.33 10.08 -23.60
N SER A 438 16.30 11.00 -22.65
CA SER A 438 17.23 11.06 -21.51
C SER A 438 16.47 10.94 -20.21
N GLU A 439 16.81 9.92 -19.41
CA GLU A 439 16.27 9.67 -18.07
C GLU A 439 17.35 9.98 -17.03
N PHE A 440 17.13 11.01 -16.21
CA PHE A 440 18.14 11.52 -15.27
C PHE A 440 17.56 11.95 -13.93
N VAL A 441 18.40 11.99 -12.89
CA VAL A 441 18.05 12.56 -11.58
C VAL A 441 18.68 13.93 -11.40
N PHE A 442 17.96 14.87 -10.79
CA PHE A 442 18.43 16.23 -10.54
C PHE A 442 18.03 16.76 -9.16
N ASP A 443 18.73 17.80 -8.70
CA ASP A 443 18.40 18.58 -7.51
C ASP A 443 17.56 19.80 -7.90
N ARG A 444 16.32 19.86 -7.39
CA ARG A 444 15.36 20.94 -7.70
C ARG A 444 15.74 22.30 -7.12
N VAL A 445 16.67 22.35 -6.16
CA VAL A 445 17.23 23.61 -5.64
C VAL A 445 18.26 24.17 -6.63
N ARG A 446 19.07 23.31 -7.24
CA ARG A 446 20.07 23.70 -8.27
C ARG A 446 19.45 23.97 -9.63
N TRP A 447 18.40 23.22 -9.99
CA TRP A 447 17.70 23.38 -11.27
C TRP A 447 16.18 23.49 -11.06
N PRO A 448 15.67 24.71 -10.78
CA PRO A 448 14.24 24.96 -10.64
C PRO A 448 13.48 24.70 -11.96
N ARG A 449 12.26 24.15 -11.86
CA ARG A 449 11.45 23.71 -13.02
C ARG A 449 11.34 24.75 -14.15
N ALA A 450 11.14 26.03 -13.81
CA ALA A 450 11.04 27.11 -14.79
C ALA A 450 12.35 27.38 -15.55
N GLN A 451 13.50 27.37 -14.85
CA GLN A 451 14.81 27.52 -15.51
C GLN A 451 15.11 26.30 -16.39
N MET A 452 14.71 25.11 -15.96
CA MET A 452 14.78 23.87 -16.73
C MET A 452 13.92 23.90 -18.01
N ASP A 453 12.69 24.42 -17.94
CA ASP A 453 11.87 24.65 -19.15
C ASP A 453 12.55 25.65 -20.09
N GLU A 454 13.10 26.75 -19.59
CA GLU A 454 13.88 27.67 -20.42
C GLU A 454 15.11 27.02 -21.05
N ASP A 455 15.85 26.20 -20.31
CA ASP A 455 17.11 25.61 -20.76
C ASP A 455 16.87 24.55 -21.85
N PHE A 456 15.86 23.68 -21.67
CA PHE A 456 15.43 22.77 -22.73
C PHE A 456 14.77 23.49 -23.91
N LEU A 457 14.12 24.65 -23.70
CA LEU A 457 13.61 25.50 -24.78
C LEU A 457 14.75 26.19 -25.56
N LYS A 458 15.85 26.57 -24.91
CA LYS A 458 17.07 27.07 -25.58
C LYS A 458 17.68 25.99 -26.47
N LEU A 459 17.84 24.76 -25.97
CA LEU A 459 18.31 23.62 -26.78
C LEU A 459 17.36 23.28 -27.94
N SER A 460 16.05 23.26 -27.69
CA SER A 460 15.02 23.04 -28.70
C SER A 460 15.12 24.05 -29.86
N LYS A 461 15.32 25.34 -29.55
CA LYS A 461 15.52 26.38 -30.57
C LYS A 461 16.88 26.28 -31.26
N MET A 462 17.93 25.87 -30.54
CA MET A 462 19.30 25.76 -31.09
C MET A 462 19.44 24.64 -32.14
N PHE A 463 18.63 23.58 -32.04
CA PHE A 463 18.65 22.44 -32.96
C PHE A 463 17.37 22.28 -33.79
N ASN A 464 16.53 23.32 -33.90
CA ASN A 464 15.25 23.29 -34.64
C ASN A 464 14.38 22.05 -34.29
N ALA A 465 14.18 21.80 -33.00
CA ALA A 465 13.37 20.68 -32.53
C ALA A 465 11.90 20.84 -32.95
N LYS A 466 11.35 19.81 -33.60
CA LYS A 466 9.90 19.69 -33.88
C LYS A 466 9.12 19.51 -32.58
N THR A 467 9.63 18.64 -31.71
CA THR A 467 9.07 18.37 -30.39
C THR A 467 10.19 18.30 -29.35
N SER A 468 9.93 18.87 -28.17
CA SER A 468 10.78 18.75 -26.99
C SER A 468 9.86 18.70 -25.79
N SER A 469 9.90 17.61 -25.02
CA SER A 469 9.01 17.36 -23.87
C SER A 469 9.81 16.96 -22.64
N VAL A 470 9.51 17.60 -21.53
CA VAL A 470 10.19 17.43 -20.23
C VAL A 470 9.13 17.00 -19.22
N ARG A 471 9.33 15.85 -18.55
CA ARG A 471 8.42 15.41 -17.49
C ARG A 471 9.13 14.88 -16.26
N VAL A 472 8.67 15.34 -15.09
CA VAL A 472 9.02 14.85 -13.76
C VAL A 472 7.78 14.18 -13.13
N PRO A 473 7.67 12.84 -13.13
CA PRO A 473 6.42 12.14 -12.78
C PRO A 473 5.89 12.37 -11.35
N ASP A 474 6.73 12.81 -10.41
CA ASP A 474 6.35 13.15 -9.02
C ASP A 474 5.89 14.61 -8.83
N LEU A 475 6.08 15.47 -9.83
CA LEU A 475 5.77 16.91 -9.75
C LEU A 475 4.72 17.36 -10.77
N ASP A 476 4.82 16.84 -11.99
CA ASP A 476 3.94 17.23 -13.09
C ASP A 476 2.59 16.50 -13.00
N PRO A 477 1.49 17.06 -13.54
CA PRO A 477 0.18 16.42 -13.49
C PRO A 477 0.20 15.04 -14.16
N LYS A 478 -0.64 14.13 -13.64
CA LYS A 478 -0.96 12.87 -14.30
C LYS A 478 -1.65 13.14 -15.63
N PHE A 479 -1.46 12.26 -16.61
CA PHE A 479 -2.17 12.39 -17.88
C PHE A 479 -3.66 12.10 -17.69
N LYS A 480 -4.51 13.07 -18.02
CA LYS A 480 -5.96 12.93 -18.02
C LYS A 480 -6.38 12.15 -19.26
N ILE A 481 -7.11 11.05 -19.07
CA ILE A 481 -7.62 10.25 -20.18
C ILE A 481 -9.12 10.03 -20.06
N ALA A 482 -9.78 9.82 -21.20
CA ALA A 482 -11.09 9.19 -21.26
C ALA A 482 -10.96 7.82 -21.94
N ILE A 483 -11.65 6.82 -21.38
CA ILE A 483 -11.63 5.46 -21.93
C ILE A 483 -12.95 5.21 -22.66
N LEU A 484 -12.87 4.88 -23.94
CA LEU A 484 -14.01 4.46 -24.75
C LEU A 484 -14.10 2.93 -24.83
N VAL A 485 -15.30 2.39 -24.64
CA VAL A 485 -15.56 0.94 -24.57
C VAL A 485 -16.86 0.59 -25.28
N SER A 486 -16.95 -0.58 -25.92
CA SER A 486 -18.22 -1.12 -26.43
C SER A 486 -18.75 -2.24 -25.52
N LYS A 487 -19.10 -3.41 -26.07
CA LYS A 487 -19.65 -4.54 -25.29
C LYS A 487 -18.60 -5.27 -24.45
N GLN A 488 -17.36 -5.31 -24.94
CA GLN A 488 -16.28 -6.10 -24.36
C GLN A 488 -15.59 -5.31 -23.24
N GLU A 489 -15.45 -5.92 -22.06
CA GLU A 489 -15.00 -5.25 -20.82
C GLU A 489 -13.57 -5.61 -20.44
N HIS A 490 -12.98 -6.62 -21.08
CA HIS A 490 -11.76 -7.28 -20.63
C HIS A 490 -10.54 -6.35 -20.59
N CYS A 491 -10.41 -5.43 -21.55
CA CYS A 491 -9.39 -4.37 -21.51
C CYS A 491 -9.71 -3.28 -20.48
N LEU A 492 -10.96 -2.81 -20.41
CA LEU A 492 -11.38 -1.78 -19.45
C LEU A 492 -11.14 -2.23 -18.00
N THR A 493 -11.54 -3.46 -17.65
CA THR A 493 -11.39 -3.99 -16.29
C THR A 493 -9.93 -4.17 -15.88
N ASP A 494 -9.05 -4.57 -16.80
CA ASP A 494 -7.60 -4.65 -16.57
C ASP A 494 -6.97 -3.25 -16.39
N LEU A 495 -7.33 -2.28 -17.24
CA LEU A 495 -6.86 -0.89 -17.10
C LEU A 495 -7.31 -0.26 -15.77
N LEU A 496 -8.59 -0.40 -15.41
CA LEU A 496 -9.14 0.10 -14.13
C LEU A 496 -8.42 -0.54 -12.93
N HIS A 497 -8.13 -1.84 -12.97
CA HIS A 497 -7.38 -2.51 -11.90
C HIS A 497 -5.93 -2.00 -11.81
N ARG A 498 -5.21 -1.89 -12.93
CA ARG A 498 -3.82 -1.37 -12.94
C ARG A 498 -3.74 0.08 -12.49
N TRP A 499 -4.75 0.89 -12.83
CA TRP A 499 -4.89 2.26 -12.35
C TRP A 499 -5.09 2.32 -10.83
N GLN A 500 -5.98 1.50 -10.26
CA GLN A 500 -6.18 1.42 -8.80
C GLN A 500 -4.96 0.85 -8.06
N ASP A 501 -4.19 -0.07 -8.66
CA ASP A 501 -2.88 -0.50 -8.16
C ASP A 501 -1.81 0.63 -8.20
N GLY A 502 -2.09 1.76 -8.85
CA GLY A 502 -1.14 2.87 -9.03
C GLY A 502 -0.07 2.63 -10.11
N ARG A 503 -0.25 1.66 -11.01
CA ARG A 503 0.74 1.28 -12.05
C ARG A 503 0.81 2.21 -13.25
N PHE A 504 -0.06 3.23 -13.32
CA PHE A 504 -0.12 4.20 -14.40
C PHE A 504 -0.09 5.64 -13.85
N PRO A 505 0.70 6.56 -14.43
CA PRO A 505 0.72 7.99 -14.07
C PRO A 505 -0.43 8.75 -14.77
N ILE A 506 -1.65 8.20 -14.69
CA ILE A 506 -2.85 8.71 -15.38
C ILE A 506 -4.00 9.00 -14.40
N GLU A 507 -4.90 9.88 -14.82
CA GLU A 507 -6.16 10.22 -14.19
C GLU A 507 -7.28 9.86 -15.17
N ILE A 508 -8.21 9.00 -14.77
CA ILE A 508 -9.33 8.58 -15.64
C ILE A 508 -10.49 9.54 -15.41
N THR A 509 -10.68 10.48 -16.34
CA THR A 509 -11.70 11.54 -16.24
C THR A 509 -13.12 11.01 -16.43
N CYS A 510 -13.32 10.06 -17.35
CA CYS A 510 -14.60 9.39 -17.59
C CYS A 510 -14.43 8.08 -18.36
N VAL A 511 -15.47 7.24 -18.33
CA VAL A 511 -15.65 6.12 -19.26
C VAL A 511 -16.85 6.42 -20.17
N ILE A 512 -16.67 6.33 -21.49
CA ILE A 512 -17.74 6.57 -22.47
C ILE A 512 -18.06 5.25 -23.19
N SER A 513 -19.33 4.94 -23.39
CA SER A 513 -19.73 3.74 -24.11
C SER A 513 -20.97 3.92 -24.98
N ASN A 514 -20.96 3.26 -26.13
CA ASN A 514 -22.15 3.11 -26.97
C ASN A 514 -23.11 1.99 -26.50
N HIS A 515 -22.84 1.38 -25.33
CA HIS A 515 -23.70 0.38 -24.69
C HIS A 515 -24.04 0.76 -23.24
N GLU A 516 -25.29 0.52 -22.86
CA GLU A 516 -25.77 0.68 -21.49
C GLU A 516 -25.21 -0.43 -20.59
N ARG A 517 -24.95 -0.11 -19.32
CA ARG A 517 -24.54 -1.07 -18.29
C ARG A 517 -25.43 -0.94 -17.07
N GLY A 518 -25.93 -2.07 -16.59
CA GLY A 518 -26.81 -2.09 -15.41
C GLY A 518 -26.08 -1.61 -14.15
N PRO A 519 -26.78 -0.94 -13.22
CA PRO A 519 -26.17 -0.24 -12.07
C PRO A 519 -25.46 -1.17 -11.06
N ASN A 520 -25.68 -2.48 -11.15
CA ASN A 520 -25.05 -3.47 -10.26
C ASN A 520 -23.91 -4.28 -10.94
N THR A 521 -23.50 -3.90 -12.16
CA THR A 521 -22.33 -4.53 -12.82
C THR A 521 -21.03 -4.23 -12.07
N HIS A 522 -20.04 -5.11 -12.19
CA HIS A 522 -18.76 -4.96 -11.50
C HIS A 522 -17.99 -3.71 -11.97
N VAL A 523 -18.12 -3.35 -13.25
CA VAL A 523 -17.56 -2.12 -13.83
C VAL A 523 -18.21 -0.87 -13.21
N ILE A 524 -19.55 -0.74 -13.25
CA ILE A 524 -20.23 0.46 -12.71
C ILE A 524 -19.93 0.62 -11.22
N ARG A 525 -20.04 -0.45 -10.42
CA ARG A 525 -19.69 -0.43 -8.99
C ARG A 525 -18.21 -0.09 -8.72
N PHE A 526 -17.30 -0.33 -9.66
CA PHE A 526 -15.92 0.12 -9.57
C PHE A 526 -15.81 1.62 -9.85
N LEU A 527 -16.47 2.10 -10.90
CA LEU A 527 -16.45 3.50 -11.34
C LEU A 527 -17.07 4.42 -10.28
N ASP A 528 -18.27 4.10 -9.80
CA ASP A 528 -18.98 4.84 -8.73
C ASP A 528 -18.09 5.02 -7.48
N ARG A 529 -17.48 3.92 -7.02
CA ARG A 529 -16.61 3.88 -5.83
C ARG A 529 -15.36 4.75 -5.97
N ASN A 530 -14.90 5.00 -7.19
CA ASN A 530 -13.75 5.85 -7.49
C ASN A 530 -14.17 7.24 -8.05
N CYS A 531 -15.46 7.57 -8.04
CA CYS A 531 -16.04 8.80 -8.59
C CYS A 531 -15.76 9.06 -10.08
N ILE A 532 -15.56 8.00 -10.87
CA ILE A 532 -15.36 8.11 -12.33
C ILE A 532 -16.74 8.04 -13.01
N PRO A 533 -17.18 9.07 -13.76
CA PRO A 533 -18.47 9.05 -14.45
C PRO A 533 -18.48 8.08 -15.64
N TYR A 534 -19.64 7.44 -15.85
CA TYR A 534 -19.93 6.57 -16.99
C TYR A 534 -20.98 7.22 -17.90
N HIS A 535 -20.61 7.52 -19.15
CA HIS A 535 -21.50 8.15 -20.13
C HIS A 535 -21.98 7.11 -21.15
N TYR A 536 -23.28 6.81 -21.13
CA TYR A 536 -23.93 6.01 -22.17
C TYR A 536 -24.39 6.92 -23.33
N LEU A 537 -23.67 6.86 -24.45
CA LEU A 537 -23.97 7.61 -25.67
C LEU A 537 -24.38 6.64 -26.79
N ARG A 538 -25.68 6.37 -26.89
CA ARG A 538 -26.24 5.42 -27.88
C ARG A 538 -25.94 5.86 -29.31
N THR A 539 -25.13 5.08 -30.01
CA THR A 539 -24.85 5.25 -31.44
C THR A 539 -25.84 4.49 -32.33
N THR A 540 -26.02 4.99 -33.56
CA THR A 540 -26.62 4.28 -34.70
C THR A 540 -25.69 4.43 -35.92
N LYS A 541 -26.07 3.94 -37.11
CA LYS A 541 -25.24 4.16 -38.32
C LYS A 541 -25.25 5.63 -38.75
N GLU A 542 -26.36 6.29 -38.48
CA GLU A 542 -26.71 7.66 -38.88
C GLU A 542 -26.24 8.70 -37.84
N ASN A 543 -26.20 8.32 -36.55
CA ASN A 543 -25.75 9.19 -35.46
C ASN A 543 -24.71 8.49 -34.59
N LYS A 544 -23.43 8.88 -34.76
CA LYS A 544 -22.29 8.39 -33.97
C LYS A 544 -22.05 9.14 -32.66
N ARG A 545 -22.84 10.17 -32.33
CA ARG A 545 -22.69 11.02 -31.12
C ARG A 545 -21.33 11.72 -30.97
N GLU A 546 -20.57 11.86 -32.06
CA GLU A 546 -19.19 12.38 -32.04
C GLU A 546 -19.04 13.76 -31.39
N LYS A 547 -20.03 14.66 -31.55
CA LYS A 547 -20.02 15.96 -30.86
C LYS A 547 -20.12 15.80 -29.34
N GLU A 548 -21.04 14.97 -28.85
CA GLU A 548 -21.23 14.72 -27.41
C GLU A 548 -20.03 14.00 -26.80
N ILE A 549 -19.34 13.16 -27.57
CA ILE A 549 -18.03 12.61 -27.18
C ILE A 549 -17.01 13.75 -27.06
N LEU A 550 -16.89 14.60 -28.08
CA LEU A 550 -15.91 15.71 -28.11
C LEU A 550 -16.09 16.70 -26.95
N ASP A 551 -17.34 17.08 -26.66
CA ASP A 551 -17.70 17.97 -25.55
C ASP A 551 -17.29 17.41 -24.18
N LEU A 552 -17.27 16.08 -24.02
CA LEU A 552 -16.83 15.38 -22.79
C LEU A 552 -15.29 15.23 -22.69
N VAL A 553 -14.59 15.07 -23.82
CA VAL A 553 -13.16 14.69 -23.81
C VAL A 553 -12.18 15.84 -24.04
N LYS A 554 -12.65 17.05 -24.39
CA LYS A 554 -11.82 18.25 -24.65
C LYS A 554 -10.69 18.48 -23.63
N ASP A 555 -10.94 18.22 -22.34
CA ASP A 555 -10.03 18.45 -21.21
C ASP A 555 -9.12 17.24 -20.87
N THR A 556 -9.06 16.23 -21.74
CA THR A 556 -8.13 15.09 -21.65
C THR A 556 -6.89 15.31 -22.50
N ASP A 557 -5.78 14.69 -22.13
CA ASP A 557 -4.51 14.75 -22.87
C ASP A 557 -4.48 13.76 -24.05
N PHE A 558 -5.03 12.56 -23.86
CA PHE A 558 -5.22 11.56 -24.92
C PHE A 558 -6.42 10.64 -24.66
N LEU A 559 -6.87 9.90 -25.68
CA LEU A 559 -7.93 8.89 -25.58
C LEU A 559 -7.41 7.45 -25.61
N VAL A 560 -8.17 6.56 -24.98
CA VAL A 560 -7.94 5.11 -25.01
C VAL A 560 -9.19 4.39 -25.52
N LEU A 561 -9.08 3.73 -26.68
CA LEU A 561 -10.16 2.92 -27.25
C LEU A 561 -10.03 1.47 -26.76
N ALA A 562 -10.47 1.20 -25.53
CA ALA A 562 -10.47 -0.12 -24.92
C ALA A 562 -11.57 -1.00 -25.54
N ARG A 563 -11.33 -1.50 -26.77
CA ARG A 563 -12.31 -2.21 -27.61
C ARG A 563 -13.59 -1.39 -27.85
N TYR A 564 -13.41 -0.13 -28.23
CA TYR A 564 -14.48 0.68 -28.82
C TYR A 564 -14.66 0.29 -30.29
N MET A 565 -15.86 -0.14 -30.67
CA MET A 565 -16.13 -0.77 -31.99
C MET A 565 -16.82 0.19 -32.97
N GLN A 566 -16.56 1.50 -32.89
CA GLN A 566 -17.12 2.52 -33.78
C GLN A 566 -15.99 3.35 -34.41
N ILE A 567 -16.04 3.51 -35.73
CA ILE A 567 -15.06 4.29 -36.50
C ILE A 567 -15.38 5.78 -36.34
N PHE A 568 -14.42 6.61 -35.96
CA PHE A 568 -14.58 8.08 -35.92
C PHE A 568 -14.56 8.70 -37.32
N SER A 569 -15.20 9.85 -37.50
CA SER A 569 -14.99 10.68 -38.68
C SER A 569 -13.70 11.50 -38.58
N SER A 570 -13.14 11.86 -39.74
CA SER A 570 -12.04 12.84 -39.84
C SER A 570 -12.34 14.17 -39.14
N ASN A 571 -13.62 14.58 -39.08
CA ASN A 571 -14.02 15.80 -38.38
C ASN A 571 -13.94 15.66 -36.86
N PHE A 572 -14.19 14.47 -36.31
CA PHE A 572 -13.92 14.19 -34.89
C PHE A 572 -12.41 14.19 -34.61
N LEU A 573 -11.61 13.52 -35.44
CA LEU A 573 -10.16 13.43 -35.27
C LEU A 573 -9.51 14.83 -35.28
N ARG A 574 -9.81 15.65 -36.30
CA ARG A 574 -9.36 17.05 -36.38
C ARG A 574 -9.95 17.95 -35.29
N GLY A 575 -11.17 17.69 -34.84
CA GLY A 575 -11.83 18.44 -33.77
C GLY A 575 -11.27 18.14 -32.37
N TYR A 576 -10.76 16.93 -32.14
CA TYR A 576 -10.09 16.54 -30.90
C TYR A 576 -8.63 16.97 -30.87
N GLY A 577 -7.90 16.83 -31.99
CA GLY A 577 -6.56 17.41 -32.18
C GLY A 577 -5.46 16.85 -31.26
N LYS A 578 -5.67 15.68 -30.65
CA LYS A 578 -4.78 15.01 -29.69
C LYS A 578 -4.77 13.51 -29.95
N ASP A 579 -3.80 12.80 -29.37
CA ASP A 579 -3.58 11.37 -29.62
C ASP A 579 -4.74 10.47 -29.15
N ILE A 580 -4.95 9.40 -29.91
CA ILE A 580 -5.95 8.35 -29.62
C ILE A 580 -5.26 7.00 -29.77
N ILE A 581 -5.13 6.25 -28.67
CA ILE A 581 -4.53 4.92 -28.65
C ILE A 581 -5.63 3.86 -28.75
N ASN A 582 -5.55 2.99 -29.76
CA ASN A 582 -6.49 1.89 -29.99
C ASN A 582 -5.85 0.52 -29.74
N ILE A 583 -6.66 -0.47 -29.33
CA ILE A 583 -6.29 -1.89 -29.33
C ILE A 583 -6.98 -2.63 -30.48
N HIS A 584 -6.24 -2.92 -31.54
CA HIS A 584 -6.68 -3.82 -32.61
C HIS A 584 -6.49 -5.28 -32.17
N HIS A 585 -7.51 -6.11 -32.41
CA HIS A 585 -7.62 -7.47 -31.90
C HIS A 585 -7.13 -8.52 -32.91
N GLY A 586 -5.94 -8.24 -33.43
CA GLY A 586 -5.24 -8.98 -34.48
C GLY A 586 -3.79 -8.47 -34.59
N LEU A 587 -2.95 -9.22 -35.29
CA LEU A 587 -1.57 -8.82 -35.60
C LEU A 587 -1.55 -8.09 -36.94
N LEU A 588 -1.66 -6.76 -36.91
CA LEU A 588 -1.61 -5.94 -38.13
C LEU A 588 -0.27 -6.14 -38.87
N PRO A 589 -0.26 -6.16 -40.21
CA PRO A 589 -1.37 -5.84 -41.12
C PRO A 589 -2.36 -7.00 -41.38
N SER A 590 -2.19 -8.17 -40.78
CA SER A 590 -3.09 -9.32 -40.99
C SER A 590 -4.46 -9.12 -40.35
N PHE A 591 -5.51 -9.67 -40.98
CA PHE A 591 -6.88 -9.76 -40.46
C PHE A 591 -7.58 -8.41 -40.14
N ARG A 592 -7.27 -7.32 -40.87
CA ARG A 592 -7.96 -6.01 -40.78
C ARG A 592 -9.50 -6.15 -40.87
N GLY A 593 -10.23 -5.21 -40.28
CA GLY A 593 -11.68 -5.07 -40.46
C GLY A 593 -12.57 -5.98 -39.60
N GLY A 594 -13.49 -6.73 -40.23
CA GLY A 594 -14.61 -7.36 -39.55
C GLY A 594 -14.34 -8.76 -38.97
N HIS A 595 -14.50 -8.93 -37.66
CA HIS A 595 -14.30 -10.20 -36.92
C HIS A 595 -12.89 -10.86 -37.04
N PRO A 596 -11.76 -10.13 -36.89
CA PRO A 596 -10.39 -10.68 -36.95
C PRO A 596 -10.19 -12.01 -36.22
N SER A 597 -10.70 -12.15 -34.99
CA SER A 597 -10.58 -13.37 -34.18
C SER A 597 -11.17 -14.60 -34.87
N LYS A 598 -12.30 -14.45 -35.56
CA LYS A 598 -12.92 -15.56 -36.29
C LYS A 598 -12.14 -15.85 -37.57
N GLN A 599 -11.73 -14.83 -38.33
CA GLN A 599 -10.90 -15.02 -39.53
C GLN A 599 -9.63 -15.82 -39.20
N ALA A 600 -8.94 -15.47 -38.12
CA ALA A 600 -7.73 -16.16 -37.68
C ALA A 600 -7.98 -17.58 -37.15
N PHE A 601 -9.11 -17.82 -36.47
CA PHE A 601 -9.51 -19.17 -36.02
C PHE A 601 -9.85 -20.08 -37.22
N ASP A 602 -10.70 -19.60 -38.14
CA ASP A 602 -11.14 -20.33 -39.33
C ASP A 602 -9.97 -20.59 -40.30
N ALA A 603 -9.02 -19.65 -40.42
CA ALA A 603 -7.76 -19.83 -41.15
C ALA A 603 -6.76 -20.77 -40.45
N GLY A 604 -7.07 -21.24 -39.24
CA GLY A 604 -6.27 -22.21 -38.50
C GLY A 604 -4.85 -21.72 -38.19
N VAL A 605 -4.65 -20.45 -37.84
CA VAL A 605 -3.32 -19.90 -37.53
C VAL A 605 -2.62 -20.64 -36.38
N LYS A 606 -1.29 -20.49 -36.27
CA LYS A 606 -0.48 -21.06 -35.17
C LYS A 606 0.09 -19.99 -34.23
N LEU A 607 -0.06 -18.72 -34.61
CA LEU A 607 0.20 -17.54 -33.78
C LEU A 607 -1.03 -16.63 -33.91
N ILE A 608 -1.47 -16.07 -32.79
CA ILE A 608 -2.38 -14.92 -32.73
C ILE A 608 -1.60 -13.73 -32.20
N GLY A 609 -2.12 -12.52 -32.41
CA GLY A 609 -1.55 -11.31 -31.83
C GLY A 609 -2.57 -10.21 -31.60
N ALA A 610 -2.17 -9.20 -30.85
CA ALA A 610 -2.90 -7.95 -30.68
C ALA A 610 -1.95 -6.77 -30.96
N THR A 611 -2.49 -5.67 -31.49
CA THR A 611 -1.72 -4.50 -31.92
C THR A 611 -2.26 -3.24 -31.28
N SER A 612 -1.44 -2.53 -30.52
CA SER A 612 -1.76 -1.17 -30.07
C SER A 612 -1.16 -0.15 -31.04
N HIS A 613 -1.95 0.83 -31.45
CA HIS A 613 -1.55 1.81 -32.45
C HIS A 613 -2.27 3.15 -32.22
N PHE A 614 -1.74 4.23 -32.80
CA PHE A 614 -2.44 5.51 -32.88
C PHE A 614 -3.54 5.45 -33.95
N VAL A 615 -4.65 6.17 -33.75
CA VAL A 615 -5.75 6.27 -34.73
C VAL A 615 -5.49 7.44 -35.68
N THR A 616 -5.44 7.14 -36.97
CA THR A 616 -5.38 8.12 -38.08
C THR A 616 -6.72 8.11 -38.86
N GLU A 617 -6.81 8.87 -39.95
CA GLU A 617 -8.02 8.86 -40.80
C GLU A 617 -8.21 7.53 -41.57
N GLU A 618 -7.15 6.73 -41.79
CA GLU A 618 -7.25 5.38 -42.35
C GLU A 618 -7.45 4.32 -41.25
N LEU A 619 -8.46 3.46 -41.44
CA LEU A 619 -8.83 2.40 -40.50
C LEU A 619 -7.73 1.33 -40.37
N ASP A 620 -7.36 1.00 -39.12
CA ASP A 620 -6.36 -0.03 -38.77
C ASP A 620 -4.97 0.19 -39.43
N ALA A 621 -4.61 1.44 -39.74
CA ALA A 621 -3.38 1.78 -40.47
C ALA A 621 -2.42 2.77 -39.78
N GLY A 622 -2.89 3.51 -38.77
CA GLY A 622 -2.05 4.48 -38.04
C GLY A 622 -0.88 3.85 -37.27
N PRO A 623 0.12 4.66 -36.85
CA PRO A 623 1.40 4.15 -36.37
C PRO A 623 1.31 3.16 -35.21
N ILE A 624 1.98 2.02 -35.37
CA ILE A 624 2.02 0.94 -34.38
C ILE A 624 2.92 1.34 -33.20
N ILE A 625 2.41 1.14 -31.98
CA ILE A 625 3.09 1.41 -30.70
C ILE A 625 3.61 0.12 -30.07
N GLU A 626 2.83 -0.97 -30.16
CA GLU A 626 3.14 -2.24 -29.50
C GLU A 626 2.47 -3.41 -30.24
N GLN A 627 3.16 -4.55 -30.34
CA GLN A 627 2.57 -5.81 -30.82
C GLN A 627 2.96 -6.97 -29.92
N MET A 628 1.97 -7.77 -29.52
CA MET A 628 2.19 -8.97 -28.71
C MET A 628 1.58 -10.19 -29.39
N VAL A 629 2.24 -11.34 -29.30
CA VAL A 629 1.81 -12.61 -29.91
C VAL A 629 1.76 -13.76 -28.91
N GLU A 630 0.84 -14.71 -29.12
CA GLU A 630 0.73 -15.96 -28.37
C GLU A 630 0.55 -17.16 -29.33
N ARG A 631 1.04 -18.34 -28.93
CA ARG A 631 0.93 -19.57 -29.71
C ARG A 631 -0.42 -20.26 -29.50
N VAL A 632 -1.04 -20.60 -30.62
CA VAL A 632 -2.29 -21.38 -30.67
C VAL A 632 -2.09 -22.68 -31.46
N SER A 633 -2.99 -23.64 -31.23
CA SER A 633 -2.86 -25.01 -31.71
C SER A 633 -4.20 -25.53 -32.25
N HIS A 634 -4.17 -26.65 -32.97
CA HIS A 634 -5.39 -27.37 -33.37
C HIS A 634 -6.19 -27.96 -32.18
N ARG A 635 -5.68 -27.82 -30.93
CA ARG A 635 -6.35 -28.25 -29.69
C ARG A 635 -7.07 -27.09 -29.00
N ASP A 636 -6.80 -25.85 -29.41
CA ASP A 636 -7.54 -24.69 -28.96
C ASP A 636 -8.93 -24.68 -29.61
N ASN A 637 -9.98 -24.55 -28.80
CA ASN A 637 -11.32 -24.30 -29.31
C ASN A 637 -11.58 -22.78 -29.37
N LEU A 638 -12.68 -22.36 -29.98
CA LEU A 638 -12.98 -20.93 -30.16
C LEU A 638 -13.00 -20.15 -28.82
N GLN A 639 -13.41 -20.79 -27.71
CA GLN A 639 -13.43 -20.16 -26.39
C GLN A 639 -12.00 -19.97 -25.83
N SER A 640 -11.13 -20.99 -25.89
CA SER A 640 -9.75 -20.85 -25.41
C SER A 640 -8.94 -19.90 -26.30
N PHE A 641 -9.18 -19.93 -27.61
CA PHE A 641 -8.60 -19.01 -28.58
C PHE A 641 -8.96 -17.54 -28.28
N VAL A 642 -10.24 -17.24 -28.05
CA VAL A 642 -10.69 -15.89 -27.68
C VAL A 642 -10.13 -15.48 -26.30
N GLN A 643 -10.11 -16.37 -25.32
CA GLN A 643 -9.56 -16.07 -23.99
C GLN A 643 -8.07 -15.69 -24.03
N LYS A 644 -7.26 -16.37 -24.87
CA LYS A 644 -5.87 -16.01 -25.12
C LYS A 644 -5.75 -14.63 -25.79
N LEU A 645 -6.55 -14.37 -26.82
CA LEU A 645 -6.56 -13.08 -27.51
C LEU A 645 -6.93 -11.92 -26.57
N GLU A 646 -7.97 -12.09 -25.74
CA GLU A 646 -8.32 -11.10 -24.71
C GLU A 646 -7.18 -10.86 -23.71
N ASN A 647 -6.36 -11.88 -23.40
CA ASN A 647 -5.20 -11.72 -22.52
C ASN A 647 -4.03 -11.00 -23.19
N LEU A 648 -3.82 -11.20 -24.51
CA LEU A 648 -2.88 -10.39 -25.30
C LEU A 648 -3.33 -8.93 -25.36
N GLU A 649 -4.60 -8.68 -25.66
CA GLU A 649 -5.14 -7.33 -25.81
C GLU A 649 -4.96 -6.48 -24.54
N LYS A 650 -5.23 -7.05 -23.35
CA LYS A 650 -4.97 -6.41 -22.05
C LYS A 650 -3.51 -6.00 -21.91
N GLN A 651 -2.59 -6.94 -22.15
CA GLN A 651 -1.16 -6.73 -21.96
C GLN A 651 -0.58 -5.72 -22.96
N CYS A 652 -0.97 -5.84 -24.23
CA CYS A 652 -0.54 -4.96 -25.31
C CYS A 652 -0.99 -3.51 -25.07
N LEU A 653 -2.28 -3.30 -24.78
CA LEU A 653 -2.81 -1.96 -24.50
C LEU A 653 -2.21 -1.36 -23.21
N ALA A 654 -2.05 -2.17 -22.16
CA ALA A 654 -1.42 -1.72 -20.92
C ALA A 654 0.06 -1.34 -21.12
N LYS A 655 0.80 -2.06 -21.99
CA LYS A 655 2.21 -1.73 -22.31
C LYS A 655 2.30 -0.47 -23.16
N ALA A 656 1.47 -0.34 -24.21
CA ALA A 656 1.43 0.86 -25.05
C ALA A 656 1.09 2.14 -24.27
N ILE A 657 0.04 2.11 -23.43
CA ILE A 657 -0.32 3.24 -22.56
C ILE A 657 0.82 3.56 -21.59
N LYS A 658 1.49 2.55 -21.02
CA LYS A 658 2.64 2.78 -20.12
C LYS A 658 3.78 3.46 -20.87
N SER A 659 4.21 2.93 -22.01
CA SER A 659 5.32 3.48 -22.79
C SER A 659 5.04 4.92 -23.24
N TYR A 660 3.83 5.21 -23.73
CA TYR A 660 3.41 6.57 -24.06
C TYR A 660 3.48 7.49 -22.82
N CYS A 661 2.98 7.03 -21.67
CA CYS A 661 3.00 7.79 -20.42
C CYS A 661 4.41 8.06 -19.84
N GLU A 662 5.39 7.20 -20.14
CA GLU A 662 6.79 7.30 -19.73
C GLU A 662 7.68 8.07 -20.74
N LEU A 663 7.04 8.70 -21.73
CA LEU A 663 7.69 9.35 -22.88
C LEU A 663 8.70 8.39 -23.55
N ARG A 664 8.25 7.18 -23.84
CA ARG A 664 9.03 6.17 -24.59
C ARG A 664 8.64 6.09 -26.06
N VAL A 665 7.46 6.58 -26.42
CA VAL A 665 6.89 6.46 -27.77
C VAL A 665 6.91 7.83 -28.45
N LEU A 666 7.44 7.89 -29.66
CA LEU A 666 7.38 9.06 -30.54
C LEU A 666 6.86 8.66 -31.92
N PRO A 667 6.07 9.51 -32.60
CA PRO A 667 5.81 9.37 -34.03
C PRO A 667 7.11 9.37 -34.85
N PHE A 668 7.15 8.57 -35.91
CA PHE A 668 8.23 8.53 -36.88
C PHE A 668 7.65 8.31 -38.28
N GLU A 669 8.04 9.16 -39.24
CA GLU A 669 7.32 9.28 -40.52
C GLU A 669 5.79 9.50 -40.29
N GLU A 670 4.95 9.23 -41.28
CA GLU A 670 3.49 9.30 -41.13
C GLU A 670 2.90 8.05 -40.42
N ASN A 671 3.61 6.92 -40.46
CA ASN A 671 3.05 5.59 -40.20
C ASN A 671 3.87 4.67 -39.27
N LYS A 672 4.93 5.17 -38.61
CA LYS A 672 5.79 4.39 -37.68
C LYS A 672 5.94 5.09 -36.33
N THR A 673 6.59 4.43 -35.38
CA THR A 673 7.03 5.03 -34.11
C THR A 673 8.48 4.67 -33.80
N VAL A 674 9.16 5.54 -33.06
CA VAL A 674 10.33 5.18 -32.26
C VAL A 674 9.84 4.78 -30.88
N VAL A 675 10.31 3.66 -30.35
CA VAL A 675 9.99 3.18 -29.00
C VAL A 675 11.26 2.86 -28.23
N PHE A 676 11.49 3.59 -27.14
CA PHE A 676 12.63 3.48 -26.23
C PHE A 676 12.34 2.58 -25.01
#